data_AF-A0A9P5SYD1-F1
#
_entry.id   AF-A0A9P5SYD1-F1
#
_cell.length_a   1.000
_cell.length_b   1.000
_cell.length_c   1.000
_cell.angle_alpha   90.00
_cell.angle_beta   90.00
_cell.angle_gamma   90.00
#
_symmetry.space_group_name_H-M   'P 1'
#
loop_
_entity.id
_entity.type
_entity.pdbx_description
1 polymer ?
#
loop_
_entity_poly.entity_id
_entity_poly.type
_entity_poly.pdbx_seq_one_letter_code
_entity_poly.pdbx_strand_id
1 'polypeptide(L)'
;MVLTIWCLINGQSSLEAFSVDADASTTIDRLKELIKSKNTKTFEEIDAKDIKLWKVAIPLDNDDDDDDAAVPIVLHSLDETKRLRPAKILSEVFPDEPPKKTIRVIIQLPPSVHAPVPAHPESQTGDFRARIKRITDEFFAPGSDVTTFLEDFVRGLKNLLLTTGSVAGLPRVWLRKNGPPDITRPSLLFSNLPHPSSSDIPGRYPTSDAILQLIENCISAQDYTVPVFGVSGCGKTRGMIELLSRRWGFYFNAAADDLGSGDITTLISNTGRRLLQSDRQANNRQARTITYLLLLSRLKILQHCLTISGSHQTFSSARWTILQTCPYVLFNDIDIFAQLFERFLPALDQYQTPLTESDLVKAVQSEFQATRHLLEEHGRQGGLPSFSNSDRLLVVHDEAQILGDTYDGHFSSMTPGQPDRPLLSPILWGFRTISETNLTLITSGTGLSIYTLDWARSSGSINKSTRSLTGQNGFEYMEFPGWTGRESIEAYVAGLRCLLPTEGARQALDRLLPSEAIHAITERLVGRFRPAVTAIEKTIARSEPDGWKDALDDTEARLVSYDYRSEPGNLCHEIVRLENKYRDNLSILKELQTMEEVLGLLLFQRHMFGADRLVFEEAVPELVERAFGRIKIIDGTARTVLDEP
;
A
#
# COMPACT_ATOMS: atom_id res chain seq x y z
N MET A 1 6.43 59.60 -13.53
CA MET A 1 5.38 58.82 -12.83
C MET A 1 6.12 57.78 -12.01
N VAL A 2 5.93 57.78 -10.70
CA VAL A 2 6.57 56.81 -9.81
C VAL A 2 5.63 55.62 -9.63
N LEU A 3 6.16 54.41 -9.76
CA LEU A 3 5.47 53.15 -9.55
C LEU A 3 5.98 52.50 -8.25
N THR A 4 5.07 52.14 -7.36
CA THR A 4 5.37 51.33 -6.16
C THR A 4 5.16 49.86 -6.50
N ILE A 5 6.22 49.06 -6.39
CA ILE A 5 6.23 47.64 -6.73
C ILE A 5 6.44 46.82 -5.45
N TRP A 6 5.49 45.94 -5.15
CA TRP A 6 5.62 44.97 -4.07
C TRP A 6 6.41 43.74 -4.53
N CYS A 7 7.46 43.44 -3.77
CA CYS A 7 8.45 42.41 -4.03
C CYS A 7 8.47 41.39 -2.88
N LEU A 8 8.73 40.13 -3.22
CA LEU A 8 8.92 39.05 -2.25
C LEU A 8 10.10 38.16 -2.68
N ILE A 9 10.92 37.67 -1.74
CA ILE A 9 11.98 36.71 -2.07
C ILE A 9 11.39 35.31 -2.13
N ASN A 10 11.74 34.54 -3.16
CA ASN A 10 11.25 33.19 -3.35
C ASN A 10 11.46 32.31 -2.10
N GLY A 11 10.39 31.70 -1.59
CA GLY A 11 10.41 30.88 -0.38
C GLY A 11 10.18 31.65 0.93
N GLN A 12 9.91 32.96 0.86
CA GLN A 12 9.46 33.74 2.02
C GLN A 12 7.92 33.80 2.10
N SER A 13 7.41 34.15 3.28
CA SER A 13 5.99 34.36 3.51
C SER A 13 5.52 35.72 2.98
N SER A 14 4.23 35.87 2.69
CA SER A 14 3.65 37.17 2.25
C SER A 14 3.88 38.31 3.24
N LEU A 15 4.03 38.00 4.53
CA LEU A 15 4.35 38.97 5.60
C LEU A 15 5.72 39.62 5.44
N GLU A 16 6.64 38.99 4.72
CA GLU A 16 7.99 39.50 4.45
C GLU A 16 8.07 40.32 3.14
N ALA A 17 6.93 40.55 2.48
CA ALA A 17 6.88 41.36 1.27
C ALA A 17 7.27 42.82 1.57
N PHE A 18 7.98 43.44 0.62
CA PHE A 18 8.45 44.82 0.75
C PHE A 18 8.25 45.60 -0.54
N SER A 19 8.10 46.92 -0.43
CA SER A 19 7.88 47.80 -1.58
C SER A 19 9.16 48.51 -2.04
N VAL A 20 9.25 48.74 -3.36
CA VAL A 20 10.30 49.53 -4.02
C VAL A 20 9.63 50.55 -4.93
N ASP A 21 10.00 51.83 -4.76
CA ASP A 21 9.55 52.92 -5.61
C ASP A 21 10.53 53.18 -6.75
N ALA A 22 10.04 53.27 -7.97
CA ALA A 22 10.85 53.52 -9.17
C ALA A 22 10.09 54.32 -10.23
N ASP A 23 10.79 55.17 -10.99
CA ASP A 23 10.18 55.86 -12.13
C ASP A 23 9.71 54.87 -13.21
N ALA A 24 8.59 55.16 -13.87
CA ALA A 24 8.00 54.30 -14.90
C ALA A 24 8.94 54.01 -16.10
N SER A 25 9.90 54.90 -16.36
CA SER A 25 10.95 54.72 -17.38
C SER A 25 12.15 53.89 -16.90
N THR A 26 12.17 53.47 -15.64
CA THR A 26 13.25 52.63 -15.08
C THR A 26 13.28 51.27 -15.73
N THR A 27 14.48 50.77 -16.05
CA THR A 27 14.66 49.42 -16.60
C THR A 27 14.56 48.36 -15.50
N ILE A 28 14.22 47.12 -15.88
CA ILE A 28 14.27 45.96 -14.97
C ILE A 28 15.67 45.75 -14.40
N ASP A 29 16.72 46.05 -15.17
CA ASP A 29 18.10 46.00 -14.68
C ASP A 29 18.33 46.97 -13.50
N ARG A 30 17.94 48.24 -13.68
CA ARG A 30 18.03 49.26 -12.63
C ARG A 30 17.12 48.96 -11.44
N LEU A 31 15.98 48.30 -11.65
CA LEU A 31 15.11 47.81 -10.57
C LEU A 31 15.84 46.83 -9.64
N LYS A 32 16.71 45.95 -10.18
CA LYS A 32 17.49 45.02 -9.33
C LYS A 32 18.43 45.76 -8.38
N GLU A 33 19.03 46.85 -8.84
CA GLU A 33 19.88 47.69 -8.00
C GLU A 33 19.08 48.40 -6.89
N LEU A 34 17.86 48.85 -7.21
CA LEU A 34 16.94 49.44 -6.22
C LEU A 34 16.44 48.42 -5.19
N ILE A 35 16.19 47.17 -5.60
CA ILE A 35 15.85 46.07 -4.68
C ILE A 35 17.01 45.80 -3.73
N LYS A 36 18.24 45.73 -4.25
CA LYS A 36 19.45 45.50 -3.46
C LYS A 36 19.68 46.62 -2.44
N SER A 37 19.47 47.88 -2.82
CA SER A 37 19.62 49.02 -1.89
C SER A 37 18.54 49.07 -0.80
N LYS A 38 17.35 48.52 -1.07
CA LYS A 38 16.25 48.46 -0.09
C LYS A 38 16.45 47.39 0.99
N ASN A 39 17.08 46.26 0.65
CA ASN A 39 17.33 45.15 1.58
C ASN A 39 18.81 44.73 1.57
N THR A 40 19.67 45.66 2.01
CA THR A 40 21.14 45.52 1.92
C THR A 40 21.69 44.29 2.62
N LYS A 41 21.10 43.86 3.74
CA LYS A 41 21.55 42.67 4.48
C LYS A 41 21.33 41.37 3.69
N THR A 42 20.19 41.21 3.03
CA THR A 42 19.89 39.98 2.28
C THR A 42 20.66 39.90 0.95
N PHE A 43 21.03 41.04 0.38
CA PHE A 43 21.68 41.13 -0.94
C PHE A 43 23.16 41.53 -0.88
N GLU A 44 23.79 41.57 0.30
CA GLU A 44 25.15 42.08 0.51
C GLU A 44 26.16 41.43 -0.46
N GLU A 45 26.15 40.09 -0.51
CA GLU A 45 27.08 39.27 -1.30
C GLU A 45 26.59 38.95 -2.73
N ILE A 46 25.45 39.49 -3.16
CA ILE A 46 24.81 39.13 -4.43
C ILE A 46 24.92 40.27 -5.43
N ASP A 47 25.59 40.05 -6.57
CA ASP A 47 25.62 41.02 -7.67
C ASP A 47 24.21 41.23 -8.24
N ALA A 48 23.83 42.48 -8.52
CA ALA A 48 22.51 42.80 -9.05
C ALA A 48 22.20 42.05 -10.35
N LYS A 49 23.21 41.79 -11.20
CA LYS A 49 23.07 41.03 -12.45
C LYS A 49 22.54 39.60 -12.22
N ASP A 50 22.89 38.99 -11.09
CA ASP A 50 22.62 37.59 -10.76
C ASP A 50 21.24 37.38 -10.12
N ILE A 51 20.59 38.48 -9.71
CA ILE A 51 19.21 38.48 -9.24
C ILE A 51 18.26 38.24 -10.43
N LYS A 52 17.34 37.28 -10.30
CA LYS A 52 16.28 37.03 -11.30
C LYS A 52 14.94 37.53 -10.77
N LEU A 53 14.25 38.35 -11.57
CA LEU A 53 12.93 38.90 -11.22
C LEU A 53 11.85 38.22 -12.06
N TRP A 54 10.73 37.90 -11.41
CA TRP A 54 9.58 37.23 -12.01
C TRP A 54 8.32 38.05 -11.77
N LYS A 55 7.58 38.37 -12.82
CA LYS A 55 6.25 39.01 -12.71
C LYS A 55 5.25 37.97 -12.22
N VAL A 56 4.48 38.35 -11.21
CA VAL A 56 3.41 37.57 -10.59
C VAL A 56 2.22 38.48 -10.26
N ALA A 57 1.09 37.91 -9.86
CA ALA A 57 -0.05 38.63 -9.32
C ALA A 57 -0.59 37.85 -8.11
N ILE A 58 -0.16 38.21 -6.90
CA ILE A 58 -0.56 37.54 -5.66
C ILE A 58 -1.29 38.55 -4.77
N PRO A 59 -2.61 38.43 -4.56
CA PRO A 59 -3.36 39.29 -3.66
C PRO A 59 -2.85 39.19 -2.22
N LEU A 60 -2.80 40.30 -1.49
CA LEU A 60 -2.48 40.36 -0.06
C LEU A 60 -3.74 40.55 0.81
N ASP A 61 -4.93 40.28 0.27
CA ASP A 61 -6.20 40.48 0.96
C ASP A 61 -6.63 39.19 1.69
N ASN A 62 -6.23 39.06 2.95
CA ASN A 62 -6.97 38.36 4.01
C ASN A 62 -6.82 39.26 5.25
N ASP A 63 -7.64 40.32 5.34
CA ASP A 63 -7.77 41.14 6.56
C ASP A 63 -8.72 40.46 7.58
N ASP A 64 -9.18 39.24 7.31
CA ASP A 64 -10.01 38.43 8.20
C ASP A 64 -9.26 37.13 8.56
N ASP A 65 -9.13 36.89 9.86
CA ASP A 65 -8.62 35.72 10.57
C ASP A 65 -7.10 35.64 10.84
N ASP A 66 -6.76 36.06 12.06
CA ASP A 66 -5.60 35.62 12.83
C ASP A 66 -5.42 34.08 12.73
N ASP A 67 -4.16 33.64 12.61
CA ASP A 67 -3.64 32.25 12.66
C ASP A 67 -3.48 31.43 11.35
N ASP A 68 -3.47 32.05 10.16
CA ASP A 68 -2.92 31.37 8.98
C ASP A 68 -1.37 31.37 9.04
N ALA A 69 -0.80 30.17 9.20
CA ALA A 69 0.63 29.93 9.23
C ALA A 69 1.36 30.68 8.11
N ALA A 70 2.53 31.24 8.41
CA ALA A 70 3.41 31.91 7.44
C ALA A 70 3.87 30.93 6.33
N VAL A 71 3.00 30.63 5.37
CA VAL A 71 3.26 29.68 4.29
C VAL A 71 4.26 30.31 3.32
N PRO A 72 5.42 29.65 3.09
CA PRO A 72 6.38 30.07 2.08
C PRO A 72 5.75 30.12 0.68
N ILE A 73 5.83 31.26 0.01
CA ILE A 73 5.42 31.38 -1.40
C ILE A 73 6.60 30.97 -2.27
N VAL A 74 6.44 29.85 -2.96
CA VAL A 74 7.47 29.33 -3.88
C VAL A 74 7.07 29.63 -5.32
N LEU A 75 7.98 30.22 -6.08
CA LEU A 75 7.79 30.60 -7.48
C LEU A 75 7.25 29.46 -8.36
N HIS A 76 7.64 28.21 -8.05
CA HIS A 76 7.25 27.01 -8.80
C HIS A 76 5.82 26.52 -8.51
N SER A 77 5.15 27.04 -7.48
CA SER A 77 3.76 26.69 -7.14
C SER A 77 2.74 27.71 -7.65
N LEU A 78 3.17 28.67 -8.49
CA LEU A 78 2.32 29.73 -9.02
C LEU A 78 1.97 29.48 -10.49
N ASP A 79 0.69 29.56 -10.82
CA ASP A 79 0.16 29.22 -12.15
C ASP A 79 0.57 30.23 -13.25
N GLU A 80 0.78 31.51 -12.89
CA GLU A 80 1.12 32.58 -13.84
C GLU A 80 2.39 33.33 -13.43
N THR A 81 3.55 32.85 -13.91
CA THR A 81 4.83 33.54 -13.70
C THR A 81 5.54 33.88 -15.01
N LYS A 82 6.07 35.10 -15.12
CA LYS A 82 6.82 35.53 -16.31
C LYS A 82 8.15 36.16 -15.91
N ARG A 83 9.26 35.53 -16.34
CA ARG A 83 10.60 36.09 -16.12
C ARG A 83 10.76 37.46 -16.79
N LEU A 84 11.22 38.43 -16.01
CA LEU A 84 11.45 39.79 -16.48
C LEU A 84 12.82 39.90 -17.16
N ARG A 85 12.84 40.55 -18.34
CA ARG A 85 14.06 40.78 -19.11
C ARG A 85 14.69 42.11 -18.70
N PRO A 86 16.02 42.19 -18.47
CA PRO A 86 16.69 43.40 -17.98
C PRO A 86 16.43 44.67 -18.80
N ALA A 87 16.33 44.53 -20.13
CA ALA A 87 16.15 45.64 -21.06
C ALA A 87 14.72 46.23 -21.11
N LYS A 88 13.72 45.57 -20.49
CA LYS A 88 12.36 46.12 -20.46
C LYS A 88 12.27 47.27 -19.45
N ILE A 89 11.43 48.25 -19.76
CA ILE A 89 11.09 49.33 -18.82
C ILE A 89 9.83 48.99 -18.03
N LEU A 90 9.69 49.58 -16.84
CA LEU A 90 8.61 49.26 -15.90
C LEU A 90 7.21 49.49 -16.49
N SER A 91 6.99 50.59 -17.20
CA SER A 91 5.70 50.89 -17.84
C SER A 91 5.27 49.87 -18.90
N GLU A 92 6.20 49.18 -19.55
CA GLU A 92 5.89 48.08 -20.48
C GLU A 92 5.52 46.78 -19.76
N VAL A 93 6.06 46.58 -18.56
CA VAL A 93 5.88 45.35 -17.77
C VAL A 93 4.63 45.46 -16.90
N PHE A 94 4.36 46.65 -16.37
CA PHE A 94 3.25 47.01 -15.50
C PHE A 94 2.52 48.23 -16.08
N PRO A 95 1.78 48.07 -17.21
CA PRO A 95 1.09 49.18 -17.86
C PRO A 95 -0.12 49.68 -17.05
N ASP A 96 -0.73 48.80 -16.25
CA ASP A 96 -1.90 49.10 -15.44
C ASP A 96 -1.52 49.53 -14.03
N GLU A 97 -2.29 50.47 -13.46
CA GLU A 97 -2.20 50.83 -12.04
C GLU A 97 -2.22 49.56 -11.17
N PRO A 98 -1.46 49.52 -10.07
CA PRO A 98 -1.46 48.38 -9.18
C PRO A 98 -2.87 48.12 -8.62
N PRO A 99 -3.44 46.90 -8.81
CA PRO A 99 -4.53 46.43 -7.97
C PRO A 99 -4.13 46.65 -6.51
N LYS A 100 -5.10 47.02 -5.67
CA LYS A 100 -4.84 47.25 -4.25
C LYS A 100 -4.14 46.01 -3.67
N LYS A 101 -3.07 46.24 -2.90
CA LYS A 101 -2.34 45.24 -2.10
C LYS A 101 -2.03 43.93 -2.86
N THR A 102 -1.16 43.95 -3.87
CA THR A 102 -0.76 42.74 -4.63
C THR A 102 0.76 42.65 -4.77
N ILE A 103 1.37 41.50 -4.45
CA ILE A 103 2.78 41.23 -4.77
C ILE A 103 2.88 41.08 -6.30
N ARG A 104 3.77 41.88 -6.90
CA ARG A 104 3.93 41.97 -8.36
C ARG A 104 5.25 41.38 -8.86
N VAL A 105 6.23 41.20 -7.98
CA VAL A 105 7.55 40.65 -8.31
C VAL A 105 8.00 39.61 -7.29
N ILE A 106 8.40 38.43 -7.77
CA ILE A 106 9.20 37.48 -6.97
C ILE A 106 10.67 37.59 -7.36
N ILE A 107 11.53 37.65 -6.34
CA ILE A 107 12.97 37.75 -6.43
C ILE A 107 13.55 36.35 -6.19
N GLN A 108 14.20 35.79 -7.21
CA GLN A 108 14.95 34.54 -7.11
C GLN A 108 16.44 34.86 -7.00
N LEU A 109 17.03 34.51 -5.86
CA LEU A 109 18.47 34.65 -5.59
C LEU A 109 19.27 33.61 -6.40
N PRO A 110 20.54 33.89 -6.75
CA PRO A 110 21.45 32.86 -7.21
C PRO A 110 21.68 31.81 -6.10
N PRO A 111 21.98 30.55 -6.45
CA PRO A 111 22.37 29.54 -5.47
C PRO A 111 23.60 30.02 -4.68
N SER A 112 23.61 29.89 -3.35
CA SER A 112 24.72 30.42 -2.53
C SER A 112 26.05 29.72 -2.86
N VAL A 113 27.12 30.52 -3.00
CA VAL A 113 28.46 30.09 -3.46
C VAL A 113 29.33 29.53 -2.31
N HIS A 114 28.72 29.19 -1.16
CA HIS A 114 29.42 28.64 0.01
C HIS A 114 29.09 27.19 0.37
N ALA A 115 28.51 26.44 -0.57
CA ALA A 115 28.74 25.00 -0.62
C ALA A 115 29.84 24.72 -1.66
N PRO A 116 30.86 23.90 -1.36
CA PRO A 116 31.88 23.56 -2.33
C PRO A 116 31.21 22.96 -3.58
N VAL A 117 31.55 23.53 -4.73
CA VAL A 117 31.20 23.01 -6.05
C VAL A 117 31.76 21.58 -6.15
N PRO A 118 30.94 20.54 -6.36
CA PRO A 118 31.47 19.30 -6.88
C PRO A 118 31.90 19.59 -8.31
N ALA A 119 33.21 19.48 -8.55
CA ALA A 119 33.76 19.45 -9.89
C ALA A 119 33.15 18.27 -10.66
N HIS A 120 32.92 18.50 -11.96
CA HIS A 120 32.49 17.54 -12.98
C HIS A 120 31.03 17.02 -12.92
N PRO A 121 30.42 16.72 -14.09
CA PRO A 121 29.25 15.85 -14.17
C PRO A 121 29.68 14.40 -13.87
N GLU A 122 30.19 14.16 -12.67
CA GLU A 122 30.33 12.84 -12.10
C GLU A 122 29.04 12.53 -11.34
N SER A 123 28.17 11.73 -11.98
CA SER A 123 27.12 10.89 -11.38
C SER A 123 26.42 11.46 -10.13
N GLN A 124 25.27 12.15 -10.30
CA GLN A 124 24.31 12.41 -9.21
C GLN A 124 23.87 11.11 -8.50
N THR A 125 23.97 9.98 -9.20
CA THR A 125 23.87 8.62 -8.69
C THR A 125 24.85 8.31 -7.54
N GLY A 126 26.06 8.86 -7.56
CA GLY A 126 27.07 8.73 -6.50
C GLY A 126 26.65 9.46 -5.22
N ASP A 127 26.14 10.68 -5.33
CA ASP A 127 25.63 11.47 -4.19
C ASP A 127 24.38 10.81 -3.58
N PHE A 128 23.47 10.31 -4.42
CA PHE A 128 22.32 9.53 -3.95
C PHE A 128 22.72 8.31 -3.13
N ARG A 129 23.58 7.46 -3.69
CA ARG A 129 24.02 6.22 -3.06
C ARG A 129 24.74 6.52 -1.75
N ALA A 130 25.56 7.58 -1.72
CA ALA A 130 26.21 8.04 -0.50
C ALA A 130 25.20 8.51 0.55
N ARG A 131 24.15 9.25 0.15
CA ARG A 131 23.06 9.66 1.06
C ARG A 131 22.26 8.48 1.60
N ILE A 132 21.82 7.57 0.73
CA ILE A 132 21.13 6.34 1.15
C ILE A 132 22.00 5.53 2.10
N LYS A 133 23.29 5.37 1.79
CA LYS A 133 24.24 4.70 2.66
C LYS A 133 24.33 5.39 4.02
N ARG A 134 24.49 6.71 4.08
CA ARG A 134 24.51 7.46 5.35
C ARG A 134 23.26 7.24 6.19
N ILE A 135 22.07 7.38 5.58
CA ILE A 135 20.79 7.15 6.28
C ILE A 135 20.70 5.71 6.79
N THR A 136 21.15 4.75 5.99
CA THR A 136 21.15 3.31 6.33
C THR A 136 22.14 3.01 7.46
N ASP A 137 23.36 3.54 7.39
CA ASP A 137 24.39 3.37 8.41
C ASP A 137 23.95 3.97 9.76
N GLU A 138 23.27 5.13 9.73
CA GLU A 138 22.70 5.76 10.92
C GLU A 138 21.53 4.95 11.48
N PHE A 139 20.62 4.50 10.61
CA PHE A 139 19.43 3.73 11.01
C PHE A 139 19.81 2.37 11.62
N PHE A 140 20.86 1.72 11.10
CA PHE A 140 21.39 0.46 11.60
C PHE A 140 22.67 0.64 12.45
N ALA A 141 22.85 1.81 13.07
CA ALA A 141 24.03 2.07 13.89
C ALA A 141 24.18 0.99 14.99
N PRO A 142 25.40 0.48 15.23
CA PRO A 142 25.63 -0.52 16.28
C PRO A 142 25.13 -0.02 17.65
N GLY A 143 24.34 -0.86 18.32
CA GLY A 143 23.75 -0.52 19.62
C GLY A 143 22.51 0.39 19.58
N SER A 144 21.99 0.73 18.39
CA SER A 144 20.67 1.36 18.29
C SER A 144 19.56 0.37 18.63
N ASP A 145 18.41 0.88 19.13
CA ASP A 145 17.25 0.04 19.47
C ASP A 145 16.79 -0.83 18.29
N VAL A 146 16.85 -0.29 17.07
CA VAL A 146 16.50 -1.00 15.83
C VAL A 146 17.46 -2.16 15.58
N THR A 147 18.77 -1.92 15.65
CA THR A 147 19.78 -2.98 15.45
C THR A 147 19.67 -4.06 16.52
N THR A 148 19.54 -3.69 17.80
CA THR A 148 19.36 -4.65 18.89
C THR A 148 18.09 -5.49 18.70
N PHE A 149 16.97 -4.84 18.34
CA PHE A 149 15.73 -5.56 18.05
C PHE A 149 15.88 -6.53 16.87
N LEU A 150 16.46 -6.09 15.75
CA LEU A 150 16.63 -6.94 14.58
C LEU A 150 17.59 -8.09 14.85
N GLU A 151 18.66 -7.90 15.63
CA GLU A 151 19.55 -8.97 16.07
C GLU A 151 18.82 -10.01 16.91
N ASP A 152 18.07 -9.59 17.94
CA ASP A 152 17.28 -10.48 18.78
C ASP A 152 16.21 -11.22 17.96
N PHE A 153 15.54 -10.51 17.05
CA PHE A 153 14.54 -11.11 16.18
C PHE A 153 15.15 -12.10 15.19
N VAL A 154 16.24 -11.76 14.53
CA VAL A 154 16.91 -12.65 13.59
C VAL A 154 17.40 -13.91 14.29
N ARG A 155 18.00 -13.79 15.49
CA ARG A 155 18.49 -14.92 16.28
C ARG A 155 17.41 -15.76 16.97
N GLY A 156 16.13 -15.44 16.76
CA GLY A 156 15.01 -16.19 17.35
C GLY A 156 14.72 -15.89 18.82
N LEU A 157 15.34 -14.86 19.39
CA LEU A 157 15.16 -14.43 20.79
C LEU A 157 13.89 -13.60 20.99
N LYS A 158 13.43 -12.90 19.94
CA LYS A 158 12.13 -12.21 19.88
C LYS A 158 11.14 -13.00 19.04
N ASN A 159 9.97 -13.29 19.59
CA ASN A 159 8.86 -13.99 18.91
C ASN A 159 7.55 -13.23 19.12
N LEU A 160 6.50 -13.62 18.40
CA LEU A 160 5.15 -13.08 18.65
C LEU A 160 4.75 -13.32 20.11
N LEU A 161 4.04 -12.35 20.68
CA LEU A 161 3.44 -12.50 21.99
C LEU A 161 2.44 -13.65 21.98
N LEU A 162 2.33 -14.34 23.10
CA LEU A 162 1.40 -15.46 23.27
C LEU A 162 0.31 -15.12 24.28
N THR A 163 -0.88 -15.69 24.07
CA THR A 163 -2.00 -15.57 25.00
C THR A 163 -1.71 -16.25 26.32
N THR A 164 -2.35 -15.75 27.38
CA THR A 164 -2.41 -16.41 28.70
C THR A 164 -3.87 -16.78 29.01
N GLY A 165 -4.11 -17.45 30.14
CA GLY A 165 -5.45 -17.91 30.54
C GLY A 165 -5.63 -19.42 30.35
N SER A 166 -6.87 -19.86 30.15
CA SER A 166 -7.23 -21.28 30.05
C SER A 166 -6.65 -21.95 28.79
N VAL A 167 -6.63 -21.23 27.66
CA VAL A 167 -6.00 -21.66 26.40
C VAL A 167 -4.78 -20.78 26.10
N ALA A 168 -3.74 -20.94 26.93
CA ALA A 168 -2.49 -20.21 26.78
C ALA A 168 -1.59 -20.76 25.66
N GLY A 169 -0.76 -19.90 25.06
CA GLY A 169 0.26 -20.29 24.08
C GLY A 169 -0.10 -20.06 22.61
N LEU A 170 -1.22 -19.38 22.32
CA LEU A 170 -1.60 -19.00 20.96
C LEU A 170 -1.08 -17.59 20.63
N PRO A 171 -0.81 -17.25 19.35
CA PRO A 171 -0.35 -15.92 18.98
C PRO A 171 -1.32 -14.82 19.41
N ARG A 172 -0.79 -13.73 19.94
CA ARG A 172 -1.52 -12.51 20.33
C ARG A 172 -1.04 -11.34 19.47
N VAL A 173 -1.86 -10.96 18.50
CA VAL A 173 -1.59 -9.94 17.49
C VAL A 173 -2.80 -9.02 17.40
N TRP A 174 -2.58 -7.73 17.19
CA TRP A 174 -3.62 -6.73 16.94
C TRP A 174 -3.35 -5.99 15.64
N LEU A 175 -4.36 -5.26 15.17
CA LEU A 175 -4.26 -4.39 14.00
C LEU A 175 -3.62 -3.05 14.36
N ARG A 176 -3.11 -2.33 13.36
CA ARG A 176 -2.60 -0.97 13.56
C ARG A 176 -3.69 -0.12 14.21
N LYS A 177 -3.30 0.76 15.13
CA LYS A 177 -4.20 1.70 15.85
C LYS A 177 -5.22 1.05 16.79
N ASN A 178 -5.34 -0.27 16.84
CA ASN A 178 -6.36 -0.95 17.67
C ASN A 178 -5.87 -1.39 19.06
N GLY A 179 -4.63 -1.05 19.43
CA GLY A 179 -4.03 -1.38 20.72
C GLY A 179 -3.96 -2.90 21.00
N PRO A 180 -3.25 -3.31 22.05
CA PRO A 180 -3.20 -4.73 22.41
C PRO A 180 -4.58 -5.22 22.87
N PRO A 181 -5.04 -6.41 22.41
CA PRO A 181 -6.33 -6.96 22.81
C PRO A 181 -6.24 -7.52 24.23
N ASP A 182 -7.33 -8.11 24.76
CA ASP A 182 -7.25 -8.88 26.02
C ASP A 182 -6.10 -9.92 25.95
N ILE A 183 -5.45 -10.19 27.08
CA ILE A 183 -4.35 -11.15 27.18
C ILE A 183 -4.80 -12.59 26.85
N THR A 184 -6.09 -12.88 26.97
CA THR A 184 -6.69 -14.18 26.62
C THR A 184 -7.07 -14.31 25.14
N ARG A 185 -7.21 -13.20 24.42
CA ARG A 185 -7.74 -13.20 23.05
C ARG A 185 -6.64 -13.53 22.03
N PRO A 186 -6.73 -14.67 21.32
CA PRO A 186 -5.74 -15.02 20.30
C PRO A 186 -6.02 -14.30 18.98
N SER A 187 -4.98 -14.23 18.14
CA SER A 187 -5.07 -13.95 16.71
C SER A 187 -4.75 -15.21 15.94
N LEU A 188 -5.80 -15.95 15.61
CA LEU A 188 -5.71 -17.25 14.98
C LEU A 188 -5.30 -17.17 13.50
N LEU A 189 -5.31 -15.96 12.92
CA LEU A 189 -4.71 -15.67 11.62
C LEU A 189 -3.20 -15.99 11.57
N PHE A 190 -2.50 -15.97 12.71
CA PHE A 190 -1.07 -16.30 12.81
C PHE A 190 -0.79 -17.69 13.38
N SER A 191 -1.84 -18.46 13.68
CA SER A 191 -1.70 -19.83 14.19
C SER A 191 -1.36 -20.81 13.07
N ASN A 192 -0.52 -21.81 13.36
CA ASN A 192 -0.23 -22.92 12.44
C ASN A 192 0.25 -22.46 11.05
N LEU A 193 1.01 -21.36 10.95
CA LEU A 193 1.57 -20.92 9.66
C LEU A 193 2.55 -21.96 9.10
N PRO A 194 2.64 -22.13 7.77
CA PRO A 194 3.59 -23.06 7.18
C PRO A 194 5.02 -22.65 7.53
N HIS A 195 5.80 -23.63 8.00
CA HIS A 195 7.24 -23.45 8.16
C HIS A 195 7.94 -23.99 6.90
N PRO A 196 8.91 -23.27 6.32
CA PRO A 196 9.57 -23.69 5.08
C PRO A 196 10.38 -24.99 5.20
N SER A 197 10.62 -25.48 6.43
CA SER A 197 11.21 -26.81 6.68
C SER A 197 10.19 -27.95 6.71
N SER A 198 8.90 -27.65 6.72
CA SER A 198 7.87 -28.68 6.86
C SER A 198 7.81 -29.54 5.59
N SER A 199 7.84 -30.86 5.75
CA SER A 199 7.66 -31.81 4.64
C SER A 199 6.19 -32.07 4.31
N ASP A 200 5.27 -31.62 5.17
CA ASP A 200 3.83 -31.89 5.13
C ASP A 200 3.05 -30.64 4.69
N ILE A 201 3.38 -30.17 3.48
CA ILE A 201 2.83 -28.94 2.91
C ILE A 201 1.61 -29.20 2.01
N PRO A 202 1.63 -30.17 1.07
CA PRO A 202 0.53 -30.35 0.13
C PRO A 202 -0.78 -30.70 0.83
N GLY A 203 -1.82 -29.91 0.60
CA GLY A 203 -3.17 -30.15 1.14
C GLY A 203 -3.39 -29.66 2.57
N ARG A 204 -2.33 -29.39 3.34
CA ARG A 204 -2.44 -28.79 4.68
C ARG A 204 -2.75 -27.30 4.63
N TYR A 205 -2.31 -26.61 3.57
CA TYR A 205 -2.48 -25.17 3.37
C TYR A 205 -3.18 -24.87 2.04
N PRO A 206 -4.44 -25.33 1.89
CA PRO A 206 -5.08 -25.42 0.59
C PRO A 206 -5.22 -24.05 -0.08
N THR A 207 -5.40 -22.96 0.69
CA THR A 207 -5.48 -21.61 0.14
C THR A 207 -4.16 -21.18 -0.50
N SER A 208 -3.04 -21.31 0.21
CA SER A 208 -1.72 -20.97 -0.38
C SER A 208 -1.29 -21.93 -1.48
N ASP A 209 -1.72 -23.20 -1.45
CA ASP A 209 -1.52 -24.14 -2.56
C ASP A 209 -2.26 -23.71 -3.82
N ALA A 210 -3.53 -23.30 -3.70
CA ALA A 210 -4.29 -22.74 -4.81
C ALA A 210 -3.60 -21.49 -5.38
N ILE A 211 -3.03 -20.63 -4.52
CA ILE A 211 -2.35 -19.40 -4.97
C ILE A 211 -1.05 -19.73 -5.71
N LEU A 212 -0.30 -20.72 -5.26
CA LEU A 212 0.88 -21.18 -6.00
C LEU A 212 0.52 -21.73 -7.38
N GLN A 213 -0.55 -22.52 -7.47
CA GLN A 213 -1.03 -23.04 -8.75
C GLN A 213 -1.45 -21.89 -9.70
N LEU A 214 -2.17 -20.89 -9.20
CA LEU A 214 -2.52 -19.70 -9.97
C LEU A 214 -1.27 -18.93 -10.45
N ILE A 215 -0.26 -18.78 -9.59
CA ILE A 215 1.01 -18.15 -9.97
C ILE A 215 1.70 -18.92 -11.09
N GLU A 216 1.78 -20.25 -11.00
CA GLU A 216 2.43 -21.10 -12.00
C GLU A 216 1.76 -20.99 -13.38
N ASN A 217 0.43 -20.97 -13.40
CA ASN A 217 -0.32 -20.81 -14.64
C ASN A 217 -0.16 -19.40 -15.24
N CYS A 218 -0.24 -18.35 -14.44
CA CYS A 218 0.00 -16.97 -14.88
C CYS A 218 1.41 -16.80 -15.46
N ILE A 219 2.44 -17.32 -14.78
CA ILE A 219 3.83 -17.29 -15.27
C ILE A 219 3.96 -18.03 -16.61
N SER A 220 3.28 -19.16 -16.76
CA SER A 220 3.26 -19.92 -18.03
C SER A 220 2.63 -19.11 -19.17
N ALA A 221 1.70 -18.22 -18.85
CA ALA A 221 1.10 -17.26 -19.78
C ALA A 221 1.91 -15.96 -19.97
N GLN A 222 3.12 -15.88 -19.39
CA GLN A 222 3.96 -14.66 -19.33
C GLN A 222 3.28 -13.47 -18.62
N ASP A 223 2.35 -13.76 -17.71
CA ASP A 223 1.73 -12.76 -16.84
C ASP A 223 2.38 -12.82 -15.45
N TYR A 224 2.94 -11.69 -15.03
CA TYR A 224 3.63 -11.54 -13.75
C TYR A 224 2.82 -10.74 -12.73
N THR A 225 1.53 -10.52 -13.02
CA THR A 225 0.59 -9.89 -12.10
C THR A 225 -0.60 -10.81 -11.86
N VAL A 226 -0.62 -11.34 -10.64
CA VAL A 226 -1.51 -12.40 -10.20
C VAL A 226 -2.61 -11.76 -9.34
N PRO A 227 -3.84 -11.65 -9.86
CA PRO A 227 -4.98 -11.19 -9.09
C PRO A 227 -5.52 -12.33 -8.23
N VAL A 228 -5.54 -12.13 -6.93
CA VAL A 228 -6.17 -13.05 -5.97
C VAL A 228 -7.51 -12.47 -5.57
N PHE A 229 -8.56 -13.09 -6.13
CA PHE A 229 -9.87 -12.51 -6.20
C PHE A 229 -10.91 -13.34 -5.44
N GLY A 230 -11.60 -12.72 -4.47
CA GLY A 230 -12.60 -13.40 -3.66
C GLY A 230 -13.31 -12.49 -2.67
N VAL A 231 -14.40 -12.97 -2.08
CA VAL A 231 -15.25 -12.23 -1.14
C VAL A 231 -14.54 -11.90 0.18
N SER A 232 -15.11 -10.97 0.95
CA SER A 232 -14.61 -10.66 2.30
C SER A 232 -14.59 -11.92 3.17
N GLY A 233 -13.51 -12.11 3.93
CA GLY A 233 -13.42 -13.22 4.88
C GLY A 233 -13.20 -14.62 4.28
N CYS A 234 -13.04 -14.80 2.97
CA CYS A 234 -12.75 -16.11 2.35
C CYS A 234 -11.33 -16.64 2.61
N GLY A 235 -10.46 -15.84 3.23
CA GLY A 235 -9.09 -16.25 3.58
C GLY A 235 -7.98 -15.67 2.71
N LYS A 236 -8.22 -14.62 1.92
CA LYS A 236 -7.20 -13.95 1.07
C LYS A 236 -5.93 -13.58 1.85
N THR A 237 -6.05 -12.74 2.86
CA THR A 237 -4.93 -12.28 3.71
C THR A 237 -4.20 -13.46 4.35
N ARG A 238 -4.94 -14.45 4.88
CA ARG A 238 -4.35 -15.68 5.42
C ARG A 238 -3.52 -16.41 4.37
N GLY A 239 -4.08 -16.61 3.18
CA GLY A 239 -3.41 -17.24 2.05
C GLY A 239 -2.14 -16.51 1.62
N MET A 240 -2.14 -15.17 1.63
CA MET A 240 -0.94 -14.36 1.35
C MET A 240 0.15 -14.55 2.41
N ILE A 241 -0.23 -14.56 3.70
CA ILE A 241 0.72 -14.78 4.81
C ILE A 241 1.28 -16.20 4.75
N GLU A 242 0.44 -17.21 4.48
CA GLU A 242 0.88 -18.59 4.28
C GLU A 242 1.83 -18.72 3.09
N LEU A 243 1.51 -18.08 1.97
CA LEU A 243 2.34 -18.06 0.77
C LEU A 243 3.72 -17.46 1.04
N LEU A 244 3.79 -16.28 1.66
CA LEU A 244 5.05 -15.61 1.99
C LEU A 244 5.82 -16.34 3.10
N SER A 245 5.16 -17.14 3.92
CA SER A 245 5.84 -18.02 4.88
C SER A 245 6.53 -19.22 4.21
N ARG A 246 6.21 -19.50 2.94
CA ARG A 246 6.80 -20.57 2.10
C ARG A 246 7.76 -20.06 1.03
N ARG A 247 7.74 -18.76 0.73
CA ARG A 247 8.47 -18.11 -0.37
C ARG A 247 8.94 -16.73 0.05
N TRP A 248 10.16 -16.37 -0.30
CA TRP A 248 10.68 -15.03 -0.05
C TRP A 248 9.90 -13.97 -0.85
N GLY A 249 9.56 -12.86 -0.20
CA GLY A 249 8.80 -11.78 -0.82
C GLY A 249 8.47 -10.64 0.14
N PHE A 250 7.69 -9.68 -0.35
CA PHE A 250 7.32 -8.46 0.37
C PHE A 250 5.81 -8.39 0.57
N TYR A 251 5.39 -7.97 1.76
CA TYR A 251 3.98 -7.76 2.11
C TYR A 251 3.70 -6.28 2.31
N PHE A 252 2.82 -5.73 1.47
CA PHE A 252 2.31 -4.37 1.53
C PHE A 252 0.80 -4.40 1.71
N ASN A 253 0.28 -3.68 2.70
CA ASN A 253 -1.16 -3.59 2.97
C ASN A 253 -1.58 -2.12 2.86
N ALA A 254 -2.62 -1.85 2.06
CA ALA A 254 -3.05 -0.47 1.78
C ALA A 254 -4.04 0.10 2.81
N ALA A 255 -4.66 -0.71 3.65
CA ALA A 255 -5.55 -0.24 4.71
C ALA A 255 -4.76 0.56 5.77
N ALA A 256 -5.38 1.52 6.44
CA ALA A 256 -4.66 2.39 7.39
C ALA A 256 -4.61 1.82 8.82
N ASP A 257 -5.49 0.87 9.13
CA ASP A 257 -5.85 0.37 10.45
C ASP A 257 -5.85 -1.18 10.51
N ASP A 258 -5.11 -1.81 9.59
CA ASP A 258 -5.01 -3.26 9.46
C ASP A 258 -3.60 -3.80 9.83
N LEU A 259 -3.29 -5.05 9.48
CA LEU A 259 -1.99 -5.68 9.60
C LEU A 259 -0.95 -5.06 8.66
N GLY A 260 0.32 -5.23 9.01
CA GLY A 260 1.45 -4.79 8.21
C GLY A 260 2.08 -3.48 8.67
N SER A 261 2.99 -2.96 7.86
CA SER A 261 3.52 -1.60 8.05
C SER A 261 2.54 -0.53 7.53
N GLY A 262 2.61 0.67 8.11
CA GLY A 262 1.91 1.87 7.65
C GLY A 262 2.58 2.57 6.45
N ASP A 263 3.65 2.00 5.89
CA ASP A 263 4.42 2.61 4.81
C ASP A 263 3.62 2.89 3.52
N ILE A 264 2.62 2.07 3.17
CA ILE A 264 1.70 2.38 2.07
C ILE A 264 0.80 3.57 2.41
N THR A 265 0.33 3.70 3.65
CA THR A 265 -0.44 4.89 4.08
C THR A 265 0.43 6.15 3.97
N THR A 266 1.72 6.04 4.33
CA THR A 266 2.70 7.11 4.14
C THR A 266 2.92 7.43 2.64
N LEU A 267 2.97 6.42 1.77
CA LEU A 267 3.06 6.59 0.32
C LEU A 267 1.83 7.33 -0.24
N ILE A 268 0.62 6.91 0.13
CA ILE A 268 -0.65 7.54 -0.30
C ILE A 268 -0.65 9.03 0.10
N SER A 269 -0.30 9.30 1.36
CA SER A 269 -0.27 10.66 1.90
C SER A 269 0.77 11.54 1.19
N ASN A 270 1.97 11.01 0.94
CA ASN A 270 3.04 11.75 0.27
C ASN A 270 2.79 11.99 -1.21
N THR A 271 2.05 11.09 -1.86
CA THR A 271 1.60 11.26 -3.25
C THR A 271 0.51 12.34 -3.31
N GLY A 272 -0.48 12.29 -2.41
CA GLY A 272 -1.55 13.29 -2.35
C GLY A 272 -1.07 14.71 -2.14
N ARG A 273 -0.12 14.91 -1.21
CA ARG A 273 0.49 16.23 -0.93
C ARG A 273 1.19 16.87 -2.14
N ARG A 274 1.49 16.09 -3.17
CA ARG A 274 2.26 16.54 -4.33
C ARG A 274 1.51 16.31 -5.65
N LEU A 275 0.25 15.91 -5.57
CA LEU A 275 -0.60 15.58 -6.71
C LEU A 275 -0.92 16.83 -7.52
N LEU A 276 -0.61 16.81 -8.82
CA LEU A 276 -0.89 17.89 -9.74
C LEU A 276 -2.20 17.66 -10.48
N GLN A 277 -3.04 18.70 -10.58
CA GLN A 277 -4.33 18.60 -11.28
C GLN A 277 -4.19 18.51 -12.80
N SER A 278 -3.18 19.16 -13.38
CA SER A 278 -3.01 19.28 -14.83
C SER A 278 -1.94 18.37 -15.43
N ASP A 279 -1.03 17.80 -14.63
CA ASP A 279 0.09 16.99 -15.13
C ASP A 279 0.07 15.55 -14.60
N ARG A 280 -0.65 14.70 -15.32
CA ARG A 280 -0.78 13.28 -14.98
C ARG A 280 0.51 12.48 -15.18
N GLN A 281 1.39 12.92 -16.08
CA GLN A 281 2.68 12.25 -16.29
C GLN A 281 3.68 12.55 -15.16
N ALA A 282 3.68 13.77 -14.64
CA ALA A 282 4.43 14.12 -13.45
C ALA A 282 3.92 13.33 -12.23
N ASN A 283 2.60 13.20 -12.07
CA ASN A 283 2.00 12.35 -11.03
C ASN A 283 2.50 10.91 -11.16
N ASN A 284 2.50 10.33 -12.37
CA ASN A 284 3.05 9.00 -12.61
C ASN A 284 4.51 8.88 -12.16
N ARG A 285 5.38 9.83 -12.55
CA ARG A 285 6.81 9.82 -12.15
C ARG A 285 6.95 9.88 -10.63
N GLN A 286 6.20 10.77 -10.00
CA GLN A 286 6.29 10.95 -8.56
C GLN A 286 5.85 9.72 -7.76
N ALA A 287 4.69 9.15 -8.09
CA ALA A 287 4.21 7.93 -7.44
C ALA A 287 5.23 6.78 -7.61
N ARG A 288 5.87 6.68 -8.78
CA ARG A 288 6.94 5.71 -9.04
C ARG A 288 8.20 5.97 -8.20
N THR A 289 8.68 7.20 -8.14
CA THR A 289 9.83 7.58 -7.30
C THR A 289 9.58 7.22 -5.83
N ILE A 290 8.39 7.51 -5.31
CA ILE A 290 8.02 7.13 -3.94
C ILE A 290 7.97 5.60 -3.78
N THR A 291 7.44 4.88 -4.78
CA THR A 291 7.42 3.41 -4.81
C THR A 291 8.84 2.82 -4.81
N TYR A 292 9.79 3.42 -5.52
CA TYR A 292 11.20 2.98 -5.52
C TYR A 292 11.84 3.13 -4.14
N LEU A 293 11.58 4.26 -3.45
CA LEU A 293 12.08 4.47 -2.08
C LEU A 293 11.43 3.50 -1.08
N LEU A 294 10.15 3.18 -1.28
CA LEU A 294 9.44 2.17 -0.48
C LEU A 294 10.07 0.79 -0.64
N LEU A 295 10.30 0.34 -1.87
CA LEU A 295 10.98 -0.95 -2.09
C LEU A 295 12.40 -0.92 -1.52
N LEU A 296 13.13 0.19 -1.71
CA LEU A 296 14.48 0.34 -1.18
C LEU A 296 14.55 0.20 0.33
N SER A 297 13.59 0.75 1.09
CA SER A 297 13.55 0.59 2.56
C SER A 297 13.35 -0.87 2.96
N ARG A 298 12.45 -1.60 2.30
CA ARG A 298 12.24 -3.03 2.52
C ARG A 298 13.47 -3.86 2.17
N LEU A 299 14.13 -3.55 1.06
CA LEU A 299 15.37 -4.19 0.64
C LEU A 299 16.46 -3.99 1.69
N LYS A 300 16.68 -2.77 2.17
CA LYS A 300 17.73 -2.48 3.18
C LYS A 300 17.51 -3.21 4.50
N ILE A 301 16.27 -3.28 4.98
CA ILE A 301 15.96 -4.05 6.21
C ILE A 301 16.18 -5.54 6.00
N LEU A 302 15.74 -6.11 4.86
CA LEU A 302 15.97 -7.52 4.55
C LEU A 302 17.46 -7.83 4.43
N GLN A 303 18.23 -7.00 3.72
CA GLN A 303 19.69 -7.13 3.60
C GLN A 303 20.34 -7.14 4.99
N HIS A 304 19.99 -6.21 5.87
CA HIS A 304 20.51 -6.16 7.23
C HIS A 304 20.22 -7.48 7.99
N CYS A 305 18.98 -7.96 7.93
CA CYS A 305 18.57 -9.22 8.56
C CYS A 305 19.38 -10.43 8.06
N LEU A 306 19.62 -10.51 6.74
CA LEU A 306 20.40 -11.59 6.13
C LEU A 306 21.88 -11.54 6.53
N THR A 307 22.43 -10.34 6.77
CA THR A 307 23.84 -10.16 7.16
C THR A 307 24.15 -10.37 8.63
N ILE A 308 23.14 -10.45 9.50
CA ILE A 308 23.35 -10.74 10.93
C ILE A 308 23.94 -12.14 11.08
N SER A 309 25.01 -12.26 11.89
CA SER A 309 25.70 -13.54 12.08
C SER A 309 24.77 -14.62 12.64
N GLY A 310 24.76 -15.78 11.96
CA GLY A 310 23.89 -16.91 12.31
C GLY A 310 22.46 -16.81 11.76
N SER A 311 22.15 -15.81 10.93
CA SER A 311 20.83 -15.61 10.32
C SER A 311 20.28 -16.87 9.66
N HIS A 312 21.09 -17.64 8.92
CA HIS A 312 20.69 -18.87 8.24
C HIS A 312 20.11 -19.96 9.16
N GLN A 313 20.36 -19.91 10.47
CA GLN A 313 19.88 -20.93 11.41
C GLN A 313 18.43 -20.71 11.83
N THR A 314 17.96 -19.47 11.81
CA THR A 314 16.70 -19.07 12.46
C THR A 314 15.86 -18.14 11.58
N PHE A 315 16.47 -17.22 10.84
CA PHE A 315 15.76 -16.27 9.98
C PHE A 315 15.29 -16.92 8.67
N SER A 316 13.99 -17.21 8.62
CA SER A 316 13.32 -17.82 7.48
C SER A 316 12.32 -16.88 6.80
N SER A 317 11.81 -17.24 5.62
CA SER A 317 10.73 -16.47 4.97
C SER A 317 9.49 -16.31 5.85
N ALA A 318 9.17 -17.29 6.71
CA ALA A 318 8.10 -17.18 7.71
C ALA A 318 8.38 -16.10 8.75
N ARG A 319 9.61 -16.02 9.28
CA ARG A 319 9.98 -14.93 10.21
C ARG A 319 9.99 -13.58 9.51
N TRP A 320 10.48 -13.52 8.29
CA TRP A 320 10.42 -12.29 7.48
C TRP A 320 8.97 -11.84 7.23
N THR A 321 8.06 -12.77 6.94
CA THR A 321 6.63 -12.48 6.79
C THR A 321 6.03 -11.92 8.08
N ILE A 322 6.28 -12.59 9.21
CA ILE A 322 5.81 -12.14 10.54
C ILE A 322 6.32 -10.73 10.88
N LEU A 323 7.59 -10.44 10.57
CA LEU A 323 8.14 -9.10 10.79
C LEU A 323 7.38 -8.04 9.97
N GLN A 324 7.08 -8.34 8.70
CA GLN A 324 6.38 -7.42 7.81
C GLN A 324 4.90 -7.22 8.16
N THR A 325 4.22 -8.26 8.64
CA THR A 325 2.78 -8.24 8.98
C THR A 325 2.50 -7.71 10.39
N CYS A 326 3.48 -7.81 11.30
CA CYS A 326 3.33 -7.48 12.72
C CYS A 326 4.47 -6.59 13.27
N PRO A 327 4.98 -5.58 12.55
CA PRO A 327 6.18 -4.85 12.98
C PRO A 327 6.00 -4.17 14.35
N TYR A 328 4.87 -3.47 14.53
CA TYR A 328 4.53 -2.76 15.76
C TYR A 328 4.26 -3.71 16.95
N VAL A 329 3.71 -4.90 16.70
CA VAL A 329 3.51 -5.92 17.75
C VAL A 329 4.84 -6.45 18.28
N LEU A 330 5.84 -6.58 17.42
CA LEU A 330 7.15 -7.13 17.76
C LEU A 330 8.08 -6.09 18.40
N PHE A 331 7.92 -4.82 18.04
CA PHE A 331 8.84 -3.75 18.41
C PHE A 331 8.14 -2.59 19.12
N ASN A 332 7.46 -2.86 20.24
CA ASN A 332 6.94 -1.83 21.16
C ASN A 332 6.14 -0.70 20.47
N ASP A 333 5.19 -1.08 19.61
CA ASP A 333 4.36 -0.18 18.80
C ASP A 333 5.12 0.68 17.78
N ILE A 334 6.39 0.35 17.50
CA ILE A 334 7.21 0.99 16.47
C ILE A 334 7.17 0.20 15.16
N ASP A 335 6.91 0.91 14.07
CA ASP A 335 7.01 0.39 12.71
C ASP A 335 8.35 0.73 12.06
N ILE A 336 9.30 -0.21 12.13
CA ILE A 336 10.64 -0.04 11.56
C ILE A 336 10.64 0.23 10.04
N PHE A 337 9.63 -0.27 9.31
CA PHE A 337 9.58 -0.14 7.86
C PHE A 337 9.11 1.25 7.47
N ALA A 338 8.04 1.73 8.11
CA ALA A 338 7.58 3.10 7.93
C ALA A 338 8.66 4.11 8.34
N GLN A 339 9.35 3.88 9.47
CA GLN A 339 10.43 4.78 9.91
C GLN A 339 11.57 4.90 8.91
N LEU A 340 12.11 3.78 8.40
CA LEU A 340 13.19 3.86 7.40
C LEU A 340 12.70 4.49 6.09
N PHE A 341 11.49 4.13 5.65
CA PHE A 341 10.90 4.72 4.46
C PHE A 341 10.76 6.24 4.58
N GLU A 342 10.28 6.73 5.72
CA GLU A 342 10.14 8.17 6.00
C GLU A 342 11.48 8.91 5.97
N ARG A 343 12.55 8.29 6.47
CA ARG A 343 13.91 8.86 6.38
C ARG A 343 14.41 8.99 4.94
N PHE A 344 13.91 8.17 4.01
CA PHE A 344 14.23 8.29 2.58
C PHE A 344 13.41 9.35 1.85
N LEU A 345 12.22 9.73 2.33
CA LEU A 345 11.34 10.69 1.64
C LEU A 345 11.97 12.08 1.39
N PRO A 346 12.81 12.66 2.28
CA PRO A 346 13.52 13.91 1.98
C PRO A 346 14.51 13.81 0.81
N ALA A 347 14.76 12.62 0.27
CA ALA A 347 15.49 12.48 -0.99
C ALA A 347 14.64 12.93 -2.20
N LEU A 348 13.30 12.87 -2.12
CA LEU A 348 12.39 13.18 -3.23
C LEU A 348 12.59 14.56 -3.84
N ASP A 349 12.98 15.56 -3.05
CA ASP A 349 13.17 16.94 -3.53
C ASP A 349 14.31 17.04 -4.57
N GLN A 350 15.20 16.05 -4.61
CA GLN A 350 16.29 15.95 -5.58
C GLN A 350 15.89 15.18 -6.86
N TYR A 351 14.76 14.43 -6.84
CA TYR A 351 14.34 13.51 -7.92
C TYR A 351 13.13 13.99 -8.73
N GLN A 352 13.02 15.29 -8.97
CA GLN A 352 11.87 15.88 -9.66
C GLN A 352 11.91 15.74 -11.20
N THR A 353 13.02 15.25 -11.76
CA THR A 353 13.24 15.17 -13.22
C THR A 353 13.30 13.72 -13.74
N PRO A 354 13.03 13.48 -15.03
CA PRO A 354 13.17 12.13 -15.63
C PRO A 354 14.58 11.54 -15.54
N LEU A 355 15.61 12.39 -15.68
CA LEU A 355 17.02 11.97 -15.59
C LEU A 355 17.34 11.45 -14.17
N THR A 356 16.85 12.15 -13.15
CA THR A 356 17.03 11.76 -11.76
C THR A 356 16.25 10.47 -11.42
N GLU A 357 15.05 10.28 -11.99
CA GLU A 357 14.27 9.04 -11.79
C GLU A 357 15.03 7.80 -12.31
N SER A 358 15.66 7.88 -13.49
CA SER A 358 16.43 6.75 -14.04
C SER A 358 17.62 6.35 -13.15
N ASP A 359 18.24 7.32 -12.50
CA ASP A 359 19.37 7.10 -11.59
C ASP A 359 18.93 6.37 -10.31
N LEU A 360 17.77 6.77 -9.77
CA LEU A 360 17.12 6.07 -8.66
C LEU A 360 16.77 4.63 -9.03
N VAL A 361 16.15 4.42 -10.20
CA VAL A 361 15.82 3.06 -10.71
C VAL A 361 17.06 2.18 -10.74
N LYS A 362 18.17 2.65 -11.30
CA LYS A 362 19.44 1.88 -11.36
C LYS A 362 19.99 1.58 -9.96
N ALA A 363 19.87 2.51 -9.02
CA ALA A 363 20.30 2.28 -7.64
C ALA A 363 19.45 1.19 -6.98
N VAL A 364 18.12 1.26 -7.09
CA VAL A 364 17.21 0.26 -6.53
C VAL A 364 17.36 -1.10 -7.22
N GLN A 365 17.58 -1.15 -8.53
CA GLN A 365 17.91 -2.38 -9.27
C GLN A 365 19.19 -3.03 -8.74
N SER A 366 20.23 -2.24 -8.47
CA SER A 366 21.48 -2.73 -7.89
C SER A 366 21.26 -3.34 -6.51
N GLU A 367 20.46 -2.69 -5.66
CA GLU A 367 20.12 -3.18 -4.32
C GLU A 367 19.23 -4.42 -4.37
N PHE A 368 18.31 -4.48 -5.33
CA PHE A 368 17.48 -5.65 -5.58
C PHE A 368 18.33 -6.88 -5.95
N GLN A 369 19.31 -6.73 -6.84
CA GLN A 369 20.23 -7.81 -7.19
C GLN A 369 21.12 -8.21 -6.02
N ALA A 370 21.62 -7.24 -5.24
CA ALA A 370 22.38 -7.54 -4.03
C ALA A 370 21.56 -8.38 -3.02
N THR A 371 20.29 -8.04 -2.83
CA THR A 371 19.38 -8.82 -1.97
C THR A 371 19.18 -10.25 -2.49
N ARG A 372 19.04 -10.44 -3.80
CA ARG A 372 18.94 -11.80 -4.39
C ARG A 372 20.19 -12.62 -4.12
N HIS A 373 21.38 -12.06 -4.31
CA HIS A 373 22.63 -12.74 -4.00
C HIS A 373 22.77 -13.09 -2.51
N LEU A 374 22.32 -12.20 -1.61
CA LEU A 374 22.29 -12.50 -0.17
C LEU A 374 21.33 -13.64 0.16
N LEU A 375 20.17 -13.73 -0.51
CA LEU A 375 19.23 -14.83 -0.33
C LEU A 375 19.81 -16.17 -0.86
N GLU A 376 20.52 -16.14 -1.98
CA GLU A 376 21.22 -17.33 -2.51
C GLU A 376 22.31 -17.82 -1.54
N GLU A 377 23.12 -16.90 -1.00
CA GLU A 377 24.12 -17.22 0.03
C GLU A 377 23.46 -17.76 1.31
N HIS A 378 22.41 -17.10 1.78
CA HIS A 378 21.64 -17.51 2.94
C HIS A 378 21.12 -18.95 2.77
N GLY A 379 20.58 -19.28 1.61
CA GLY A 379 20.15 -20.63 1.26
C GLY A 379 21.31 -21.64 1.22
N ARG A 380 22.46 -21.28 0.65
CA ARG A 380 23.67 -22.14 0.65
C ARG A 380 24.19 -22.43 2.05
N GLN A 381 23.97 -21.52 3.00
CA GLN A 381 24.32 -21.70 4.42
C GLN A 381 23.26 -22.48 5.22
N GLY A 382 22.18 -22.96 4.58
CA GLY A 382 21.10 -23.72 5.22
C GLY A 382 19.88 -22.88 5.61
N GLY A 383 19.83 -21.59 5.24
CA GLY A 383 18.69 -20.72 5.43
C GLY A 383 17.46 -21.16 4.63
N LEU A 384 16.27 -20.94 5.18
CA LEU A 384 15.03 -21.52 4.66
C LEU A 384 13.97 -20.49 4.24
N PRO A 385 13.24 -20.72 3.13
CA PRO A 385 13.52 -21.72 2.11
C PRO A 385 14.82 -21.37 1.38
N SER A 386 15.43 -22.36 0.75
CA SER A 386 16.53 -22.12 -0.20
C SER A 386 16.06 -21.17 -1.30
N PHE A 387 16.97 -20.35 -1.81
CA PHE A 387 16.71 -19.42 -2.90
C PHE A 387 17.77 -19.58 -3.99
N SER A 388 17.33 -19.55 -5.24
CA SER A 388 18.14 -19.74 -6.44
C SER A 388 17.92 -18.59 -7.43
N ASN A 389 18.81 -18.47 -8.40
CA ASN A 389 18.71 -17.40 -9.41
C ASN A 389 17.45 -17.52 -10.29
N SER A 390 16.83 -18.70 -10.40
CA SER A 390 15.56 -18.89 -11.09
C SER A 390 14.35 -18.47 -10.24
N ASP A 391 14.52 -18.33 -8.93
CA ASP A 391 13.41 -17.98 -8.04
C ASP A 391 13.01 -16.52 -8.19
N ARG A 392 11.71 -16.27 -8.04
CA ARG A 392 11.12 -14.94 -8.08
C ARG A 392 10.75 -14.49 -6.68
N LEU A 393 10.95 -13.20 -6.40
CA LEU A 393 10.45 -12.60 -5.18
C LEU A 393 8.98 -12.21 -5.38
N LEU A 394 8.15 -12.59 -4.42
CA LEU A 394 6.73 -12.23 -4.43
C LEU A 394 6.56 -10.81 -3.90
N VAL A 395 5.64 -10.03 -4.46
CA VAL A 395 5.26 -8.71 -3.94
C VAL A 395 3.74 -8.70 -3.78
N VAL A 396 3.28 -8.85 -2.55
CA VAL A 396 1.87 -8.85 -2.20
C VAL A 396 1.41 -7.42 -1.93
N HIS A 397 0.41 -6.98 -2.66
CA HIS A 397 -0.42 -5.81 -2.41
C HIS A 397 -1.77 -6.28 -1.89
N ASP A 398 -1.92 -6.32 -0.56
CA ASP A 398 -3.16 -6.63 0.12
C ASP A 398 -4.01 -5.37 0.32
N GLU A 399 -5.33 -5.55 0.39
CA GLU A 399 -6.31 -4.45 0.36
C GLU A 399 -6.10 -3.47 -0.82
N ALA A 400 -5.63 -3.97 -1.95
CA ALA A 400 -5.24 -3.19 -3.13
C ALA A 400 -6.40 -2.40 -3.77
N GLN A 401 -7.66 -2.72 -3.47
CA GLN A 401 -8.80 -1.93 -3.91
C GLN A 401 -8.74 -0.49 -3.39
N ILE A 402 -8.13 -0.26 -2.22
CA ILE A 402 -7.94 1.09 -1.67
C ILE A 402 -7.06 1.91 -2.63
N LEU A 403 -5.97 1.34 -3.12
CA LEU A 403 -5.11 1.98 -4.11
C LEU A 403 -5.80 2.10 -5.48
N GLY A 404 -6.70 1.17 -5.80
CA GLY A 404 -7.52 1.19 -7.01
C GLY A 404 -8.60 2.28 -7.02
N ASP A 405 -9.05 2.72 -5.85
CA ASP A 405 -10.03 3.80 -5.71
C ASP A 405 -9.36 5.16 -5.36
N THR A 406 -8.10 5.15 -4.90
CA THR A 406 -7.36 6.34 -4.48
C THR A 406 -6.85 7.18 -5.66
N TYR A 407 -7.17 8.48 -5.63
CA TYR A 407 -6.78 9.48 -6.65
C TYR A 407 -7.15 9.03 -8.07
N ASP A 408 -8.33 8.45 -8.23
CA ASP A 408 -8.81 8.03 -9.54
C ASP A 408 -8.84 9.20 -10.54
N GLY A 409 -8.49 8.93 -11.80
CA GLY A 409 -8.37 9.93 -12.84
C GLY A 409 -7.16 10.88 -12.74
N HIS A 410 -6.20 10.62 -11.83
CA HIS A 410 -5.03 11.50 -11.62
C HIS A 410 -3.71 10.96 -12.18
N PHE A 411 -3.71 9.80 -12.82
CA PHE A 411 -2.52 9.19 -13.39
C PHE A 411 -2.74 8.84 -14.86
N SER A 412 -1.79 9.15 -15.74
CA SER A 412 -1.97 8.87 -17.18
C SER A 412 -1.83 7.38 -17.45
N SER A 413 -2.68 6.82 -18.32
CA SER A 413 -2.43 5.49 -18.87
C SER A 413 -1.13 5.46 -19.69
N MET A 414 -0.40 4.35 -19.60
CA MET A 414 0.77 4.10 -20.45
C MET A 414 0.38 3.76 -21.89
N THR A 415 -0.89 3.39 -22.12
CA THR A 415 -1.45 3.12 -23.44
C THR A 415 -2.16 4.37 -23.96
N PRO A 416 -1.72 4.97 -25.08
CA PRO A 416 -2.35 6.17 -25.63
C PRO A 416 -3.85 5.96 -25.91
N GLY A 417 -4.68 6.94 -25.54
CA GLY A 417 -6.13 6.92 -25.78
C GLY A 417 -6.95 6.08 -24.80
N GLN A 418 -6.32 5.49 -23.79
CA GLN A 418 -7.01 4.84 -22.67
C GLN A 418 -7.33 5.84 -21.55
N PRO A 419 -8.34 5.57 -20.70
CA PRO A 419 -8.71 6.50 -19.63
C PRO A 419 -7.58 6.66 -18.62
N ASP A 420 -7.64 7.74 -17.84
CA ASP A 420 -6.74 7.93 -16.72
C ASP A 420 -6.91 6.82 -15.67
N ARG A 421 -5.96 6.77 -14.74
CA ARG A 421 -5.72 5.65 -13.84
C ARG A 421 -5.71 6.12 -12.39
N PRO A 422 -6.00 5.21 -11.44
CA PRO A 422 -5.81 5.43 -10.02
C PRO A 422 -4.36 5.15 -9.58
N LEU A 423 -4.07 5.43 -8.31
CA LEU A 423 -2.73 5.32 -7.72
C LEU A 423 -2.12 3.92 -7.81
N LEU A 424 -2.93 2.86 -7.82
CA LEU A 424 -2.45 1.48 -7.99
C LEU A 424 -1.60 1.31 -9.27
N SER A 425 -1.94 2.03 -10.34
CA SER A 425 -1.27 1.92 -11.65
C SER A 425 0.22 2.25 -11.61
N PRO A 426 0.63 3.48 -11.22
CA PRO A 426 2.05 3.81 -11.15
C PRO A 426 2.81 2.97 -10.11
N ILE A 427 2.16 2.48 -9.04
CA ILE A 427 2.80 1.60 -8.05
C ILE A 427 3.19 0.27 -8.68
N LEU A 428 2.25 -0.45 -9.30
CA LEU A 428 2.52 -1.75 -9.93
C LEU A 428 3.58 -1.61 -11.03
N TRP A 429 3.49 -0.54 -11.82
CA TRP A 429 4.50 -0.24 -12.84
C TRP A 429 5.88 0.05 -12.24
N GLY A 430 5.93 0.76 -11.12
CA GLY A 430 7.14 0.99 -10.35
C GLY A 430 7.84 -0.33 -10.01
N PHE A 431 7.15 -1.27 -9.37
CA PHE A 431 7.75 -2.58 -9.04
C PHE A 431 8.23 -3.34 -10.29
N ARG A 432 7.42 -3.40 -11.36
CA ARG A 432 7.81 -4.09 -12.61
C ARG A 432 9.09 -3.52 -13.23
N THR A 433 9.29 -2.20 -13.14
CA THR A 433 10.47 -1.51 -13.67
C THR A 433 11.77 -1.94 -12.98
N ILE A 434 11.69 -2.34 -11.71
CA ILE A 434 12.86 -2.84 -10.98
C ILE A 434 13.27 -4.22 -11.47
N SER A 435 12.31 -5.14 -11.63
CA SER A 435 12.61 -6.41 -12.28
C SER A 435 11.35 -7.13 -12.76
N GLU A 436 11.14 -7.15 -14.07
CA GLU A 436 9.95 -7.76 -14.69
C GLU A 436 9.95 -9.29 -14.55
N THR A 437 11.09 -9.95 -14.76
CA THR A 437 11.18 -11.42 -14.76
C THR A 437 11.49 -12.03 -13.41
N ASN A 438 11.93 -11.23 -12.44
CA ASN A 438 12.36 -11.72 -11.12
C ASN A 438 11.38 -11.35 -9.99
N LEU A 439 10.29 -10.65 -10.32
CA LEU A 439 9.19 -10.34 -9.43
C LEU A 439 7.90 -11.01 -9.91
N THR A 440 7.06 -11.38 -8.95
CA THR A 440 5.65 -11.70 -9.20
C THR A 440 4.82 -10.77 -8.33
N LEU A 441 4.05 -9.89 -8.95
CA LEU A 441 3.15 -8.98 -8.26
C LEU A 441 1.84 -9.71 -7.97
N ILE A 442 1.36 -9.64 -6.74
CA ILE A 442 0.11 -10.27 -6.32
C ILE A 442 -0.77 -9.16 -5.79
N THR A 443 -1.99 -9.06 -6.30
CA THR A 443 -2.98 -8.06 -5.85
C THR A 443 -4.16 -8.77 -5.23
N SER A 444 -4.59 -8.34 -4.04
CA SER A 444 -5.68 -8.92 -3.26
C SER A 444 -6.51 -7.80 -2.65
N GLY A 445 -7.80 -8.01 -2.46
CA GLY A 445 -8.66 -6.98 -1.90
C GLY A 445 -10.15 -7.26 -2.04
N THR A 446 -10.95 -6.87 -1.04
CA THR A 446 -12.42 -6.97 -1.12
C THR A 446 -12.98 -5.77 -1.89
N GLY A 447 -13.51 -5.99 -3.09
CA GLY A 447 -13.98 -4.90 -3.97
C GLY A 447 -13.00 -4.50 -5.06
N LEU A 448 -11.93 -5.28 -5.26
CA LEU A 448 -10.99 -5.12 -6.37
C LEU A 448 -11.70 -5.53 -7.67
N SER A 449 -11.86 -4.61 -8.63
CA SER A 449 -12.60 -4.92 -9.86
C SER A 449 -11.74 -5.63 -10.92
N ILE A 450 -12.36 -6.48 -11.72
CA ILE A 450 -11.78 -7.10 -12.90
C ILE A 450 -11.32 -6.03 -13.89
N TYR A 451 -12.02 -4.89 -13.97
CA TYR A 451 -11.59 -3.72 -14.72
C TYR A 451 -10.27 -3.14 -14.20
N THR A 452 -10.14 -2.99 -12.88
CA THR A 452 -8.88 -2.56 -12.23
C THR A 452 -7.74 -3.53 -12.56
N LEU A 453 -8.04 -4.82 -12.63
CA LEU A 453 -7.07 -5.86 -12.97
C LEU A 453 -6.73 -5.90 -14.46
N ASP A 454 -7.69 -5.62 -15.35
CA ASP A 454 -7.51 -5.66 -16.81
C ASP A 454 -6.51 -4.60 -17.25
N TRP A 455 -6.68 -3.36 -16.78
CA TRP A 455 -5.73 -2.32 -17.12
C TRP A 455 -4.41 -2.43 -16.34
N ALA A 456 -4.42 -2.96 -15.12
CA ALA A 456 -3.17 -3.24 -14.40
C ALA A 456 -2.28 -4.21 -15.19
N ARG A 457 -2.88 -5.17 -15.89
CA ARG A 457 -2.20 -6.05 -16.85
C ARG A 457 -1.78 -5.30 -18.12
N SER A 458 -2.68 -4.52 -18.71
CA SER A 458 -2.45 -3.80 -19.98
C SER A 458 -1.41 -2.66 -19.91
N SER A 459 -1.01 -2.24 -18.70
CA SER A 459 -0.03 -1.16 -18.48
C SER A 459 1.43 -1.59 -18.73
N GLY A 460 1.68 -2.86 -19.10
CA GLY A 460 2.98 -3.38 -19.54
C GLY A 460 3.21 -3.19 -21.04
N SER A 461 4.39 -2.76 -21.45
CA SER A 461 4.72 -2.40 -22.84
C SER A 461 4.95 -3.61 -23.78
N ILE A 462 4.50 -4.82 -23.46
CA ILE A 462 4.80 -6.02 -24.27
C ILE A 462 3.51 -6.73 -24.67
N ASN A 463 3.34 -6.81 -25.99
CA ASN A 463 2.32 -7.47 -26.80
C ASN A 463 0.86 -7.07 -26.56
N LYS A 464 0.27 -6.51 -27.63
CA LYS A 464 -1.17 -6.36 -27.91
C LYS A 464 -1.97 -7.70 -27.90
N SER A 465 -1.42 -8.76 -27.31
CA SER A 465 -2.06 -10.05 -27.13
C SER A 465 -2.36 -10.36 -25.66
N THR A 466 -2.21 -9.39 -24.74
CA THR A 466 -2.77 -9.51 -23.39
C THR A 466 -4.26 -9.77 -23.56
N ARG A 467 -4.68 -11.00 -23.25
CA ARG A 467 -6.07 -11.43 -23.33
C ARG A 467 -6.89 -10.44 -22.53
N SER A 468 -7.81 -9.74 -23.18
CA SER A 468 -8.80 -8.92 -22.49
C SER A 468 -9.53 -9.81 -21.49
N LEU A 469 -9.60 -9.36 -20.23
CA LEU A 469 -10.30 -10.08 -19.16
C LEU A 469 -11.81 -10.20 -19.41
N THR A 470 -12.34 -9.42 -20.36
CA THR A 470 -13.74 -9.44 -20.80
C THR A 470 -13.95 -10.19 -22.14
N GLY A 471 -12.90 -10.82 -22.69
CA GLY A 471 -12.96 -11.56 -23.96
C GLY A 471 -13.24 -13.07 -23.83
N GLN A 472 -13.56 -13.73 -24.95
CA GLN A 472 -13.98 -15.15 -25.07
C GLN A 472 -13.07 -16.21 -24.43
N ASN A 473 -11.83 -15.87 -24.03
CA ASN A 473 -10.88 -16.80 -23.41
C ASN A 473 -10.74 -16.65 -21.88
N GLY A 474 -11.51 -15.75 -21.25
CA GLY A 474 -11.74 -15.69 -19.80
C GLY A 474 -10.57 -15.27 -18.90
N PHE A 475 -10.91 -14.87 -17.68
CA PHE A 475 -9.99 -14.61 -16.55
C PHE A 475 -9.50 -15.94 -15.95
N GLU A 476 -8.29 -15.94 -15.39
CA GLU A 476 -7.82 -17.13 -14.69
C GLU A 476 -8.40 -17.18 -13.26
N TYR A 477 -9.37 -18.07 -13.05
CA TYR A 477 -10.09 -18.18 -11.81
C TYR A 477 -9.38 -19.04 -10.77
N MET A 478 -9.54 -18.65 -9.52
CA MET A 478 -9.20 -19.46 -8.36
C MET A 478 -10.47 -19.70 -7.55
N GLU A 479 -10.72 -20.95 -7.18
CA GLU A 479 -11.61 -21.26 -6.09
C GLU A 479 -10.83 -21.19 -4.78
N PHE A 480 -11.33 -20.39 -3.84
CA PHE A 480 -10.85 -20.47 -2.47
C PHE A 480 -11.33 -21.81 -1.90
N PRO A 481 -10.43 -22.72 -1.49
CA PRO A 481 -10.83 -23.99 -0.92
C PRO A 481 -11.73 -23.71 0.28
N GLY A 482 -12.98 -24.10 0.14
CA GLY A 482 -14.04 -23.69 1.04
C GLY A 482 -13.84 -24.25 2.44
N TRP A 483 -14.10 -23.43 3.44
CA TRP A 483 -14.46 -23.87 4.80
C TRP A 483 -15.90 -24.35 4.83
N THR A 484 -16.26 -25.18 3.86
CA THR A 484 -17.63 -25.60 3.56
C THR A 484 -17.98 -26.93 4.20
N GLY A 485 -16.97 -27.71 4.57
CA GLY A 485 -17.11 -28.99 5.26
C GLY A 485 -16.72 -28.89 6.73
N ARG A 486 -17.33 -29.75 7.54
CA ARG A 486 -17.02 -29.89 8.97
C ARG A 486 -15.56 -30.32 9.17
N GLU A 487 -15.03 -31.13 8.26
CA GLU A 487 -13.66 -31.65 8.31
C GLU A 487 -12.62 -30.53 8.26
N SER A 488 -12.90 -29.43 7.53
CA SER A 488 -11.98 -28.28 7.45
C SER A 488 -11.81 -27.59 8.80
N ILE A 489 -12.92 -27.41 9.54
CA ILE A 489 -12.91 -26.77 10.86
C ILE A 489 -12.27 -27.70 11.88
N GLU A 490 -12.61 -28.99 11.85
CA GLU A 490 -12.03 -30.00 12.73
C GLU A 490 -10.52 -30.12 12.54
N ALA A 491 -10.04 -30.19 11.29
CA ALA A 491 -8.61 -30.24 10.98
C ALA A 491 -7.88 -28.99 11.49
N TYR A 492 -8.50 -27.82 11.35
CA TYR A 492 -7.93 -26.58 11.87
C TYR A 492 -7.84 -26.57 13.40
N VAL A 493 -8.93 -26.92 14.09
CA VAL A 493 -8.96 -26.97 15.57
C VAL A 493 -8.00 -28.04 16.11
N ALA A 494 -7.89 -29.19 15.45
CA ALA A 494 -6.88 -30.19 15.76
C ALA A 494 -5.46 -29.63 15.60
N GLY A 495 -5.21 -28.87 14.53
CA GLY A 495 -3.97 -28.13 14.32
C GLY A 495 -3.66 -27.14 15.45
N LEU A 496 -4.66 -26.36 15.90
CA LEU A 496 -4.52 -25.47 17.05
C LEU A 496 -4.17 -26.24 18.33
N ARG A 497 -4.87 -27.35 18.58
CA ARG A 497 -4.64 -28.21 19.74
C ARG A 497 -3.19 -28.70 19.81
N CYS A 498 -2.62 -29.07 18.66
CA CYS A 498 -1.22 -29.51 18.56
C CYS A 498 -0.20 -28.41 18.89
N LEU A 499 -0.56 -27.12 18.72
CA LEU A 499 0.32 -25.99 19.04
C LEU A 499 0.34 -25.64 20.53
N LEU A 500 -0.67 -26.07 21.29
CA LEU A 500 -0.79 -25.70 22.70
C LEU A 500 0.30 -26.39 23.54
N PRO A 501 0.99 -25.65 24.43
CA PRO A 501 2.18 -26.14 25.11
C PRO A 501 1.89 -27.14 26.23
N THR A 502 0.70 -27.07 26.85
CA THR A 502 0.34 -27.88 28.01
C THR A 502 -0.91 -28.71 27.76
N GLU A 503 -1.00 -29.88 28.40
CA GLU A 503 -2.20 -30.71 28.29
C GLU A 503 -3.43 -30.01 28.90
N GLY A 504 -3.23 -29.19 29.92
CA GLY A 504 -4.31 -28.37 30.49
C GLY A 504 -4.90 -27.39 29.47
N ALA A 505 -4.07 -26.71 28.68
CA ALA A 505 -4.54 -25.83 27.62
C ALA A 505 -5.28 -26.60 26.52
N ARG A 506 -4.80 -27.79 26.16
CA ARG A 506 -5.46 -28.66 25.18
C ARG A 506 -6.84 -29.11 25.65
N GLN A 507 -6.94 -29.59 26.89
CA GLN A 507 -8.23 -29.96 27.48
C GLN A 507 -9.17 -28.76 27.63
N ALA A 508 -8.64 -27.56 27.90
CA ALA A 508 -9.45 -26.35 27.92
C ALA A 508 -10.01 -26.02 26.53
N LEU A 509 -9.20 -26.11 25.47
CA LEU A 509 -9.67 -25.94 24.10
C LEU A 509 -10.77 -26.94 23.75
N ASP A 510 -10.55 -28.23 24.06
CA ASP A 510 -11.51 -29.32 23.81
C ASP A 510 -12.85 -29.07 24.54
N ARG A 511 -12.82 -28.47 25.75
CA ARG A 511 -14.03 -28.11 26.51
C ARG A 511 -14.75 -26.89 25.96
N LEU A 512 -14.03 -25.90 25.43
CA LEU A 512 -14.61 -24.66 24.90
C LEU A 512 -15.15 -24.83 23.48
N LEU A 513 -14.64 -25.81 22.73
CA LEU A 513 -15.06 -26.12 21.36
C LEU A 513 -15.53 -27.58 21.25
N PRO A 514 -16.63 -27.96 21.91
CA PRO A 514 -17.18 -29.31 21.79
C PRO A 514 -17.72 -29.56 20.37
N SER A 515 -18.02 -30.82 20.05
CA SER A 515 -18.51 -31.25 18.72
C SER A 515 -19.73 -30.44 18.26
N GLU A 516 -20.63 -30.09 19.18
CA GLU A 516 -21.82 -29.27 18.93
C GLU A 516 -21.45 -27.85 18.50
N ALA A 517 -20.40 -27.26 19.08
CA ALA A 517 -19.91 -25.94 18.71
C ALA A 517 -19.31 -25.96 17.29
N ILE A 518 -18.49 -26.97 16.97
CA ILE A 518 -17.90 -27.13 15.63
C ILE A 518 -18.99 -27.33 14.57
N HIS A 519 -20.00 -28.14 14.87
CA HIS A 519 -21.15 -28.34 14.02
C HIS A 519 -21.89 -27.02 13.75
N ALA A 520 -22.22 -26.28 14.82
CA ALA A 520 -22.93 -25.00 14.70
C ALA A 520 -22.13 -23.94 13.92
N ILE A 521 -20.81 -23.84 14.16
CA ILE A 521 -19.93 -22.93 13.39
C ILE A 521 -19.93 -23.32 11.92
N THR A 522 -19.87 -24.62 11.61
CA THR A 522 -19.87 -25.13 10.23
C THR A 522 -21.18 -24.77 9.54
N GLU A 523 -22.34 -25.01 10.17
CA GLU A 523 -23.65 -24.75 9.58
C GLU A 523 -23.98 -23.27 9.44
N ARG A 524 -23.59 -22.43 10.39
CA ARG A 524 -23.96 -21.00 10.41
C ARG A 524 -22.98 -20.10 9.68
N LEU A 525 -21.73 -20.52 9.52
CA LEU A 525 -20.66 -19.72 8.91
C LEU A 525 -20.02 -20.43 7.70
N VAL A 526 -20.82 -21.23 6.98
CA VAL A 526 -20.40 -22.05 5.82
C VAL A 526 -19.54 -21.25 4.85
N GLY A 527 -18.35 -21.76 4.54
CA GLY A 527 -17.46 -21.19 3.53
C GLY A 527 -16.76 -19.89 3.94
N ARG A 528 -16.98 -19.39 5.17
CA ARG A 528 -16.43 -18.12 5.65
C ARG A 528 -15.31 -18.35 6.67
N PHE A 529 -14.06 -18.36 6.19
CA PHE A 529 -12.88 -18.55 7.03
C PHE A 529 -12.79 -17.54 8.19
N ARG A 530 -12.77 -16.24 7.89
CA ARG A 530 -12.52 -15.22 8.93
C ARG A 530 -13.62 -15.20 9.99
N PRO A 531 -14.92 -15.23 9.66
CA PRO A 531 -15.98 -15.35 10.64
C PRO A 531 -15.89 -16.60 11.52
N ALA A 532 -15.65 -17.79 10.93
CA ALA A 532 -15.49 -19.02 11.72
C ALA A 532 -14.32 -18.90 12.70
N VAL A 533 -13.18 -18.38 12.23
CA VAL A 533 -12.01 -18.12 13.07
C VAL A 533 -12.29 -17.08 14.15
N THR A 534 -13.03 -16.01 13.84
CA THR A 534 -13.40 -14.98 14.82
C THR A 534 -14.36 -15.52 15.89
N ALA A 535 -15.31 -16.39 15.54
CA ALA A 535 -16.15 -17.07 16.52
C ALA A 535 -15.29 -17.93 17.48
N ILE A 536 -14.28 -18.64 16.95
CA ILE A 536 -13.34 -19.42 17.76
C ILE A 536 -12.48 -18.50 18.66
N GLU A 537 -11.94 -17.40 18.13
CA GLU A 537 -11.17 -16.41 18.90
C GLU A 537 -11.98 -15.85 20.08
N LYS A 538 -13.25 -15.48 19.83
CA LYS A 538 -14.18 -14.97 20.85
C LYS A 538 -14.53 -16.05 21.88
N THR A 539 -14.74 -17.29 21.45
CA THR A 539 -15.01 -18.42 22.34
C THR A 539 -13.85 -18.63 23.32
N ILE A 540 -12.62 -18.66 22.81
CA ILE A 540 -11.41 -18.78 23.63
C ILE A 540 -11.27 -17.60 24.59
N ALA A 541 -11.50 -16.38 24.12
CA ALA A 541 -11.37 -15.17 24.94
C ALA A 541 -12.37 -15.13 26.11
N ARG A 542 -13.61 -15.62 25.89
CA ARG A 542 -14.64 -15.72 26.93
C ARG A 542 -14.30 -16.75 28.00
N SER A 543 -13.68 -17.87 27.61
CA SER A 543 -13.26 -18.93 28.53
C SER A 543 -14.40 -19.56 29.35
N GLU A 544 -15.61 -19.60 28.80
CA GLU A 544 -16.82 -20.18 29.42
C GLU A 544 -17.31 -21.38 28.60
N PRO A 545 -17.71 -22.51 29.22
CA PRO A 545 -18.10 -23.74 28.49
C PRO A 545 -19.19 -23.56 27.42
N ASP A 546 -20.18 -22.72 27.67
CA ASP A 546 -21.27 -22.41 26.73
C ASP A 546 -21.07 -21.07 25.99
N GLY A 547 -19.97 -20.36 26.25
CA GLY A 547 -19.70 -19.04 25.68
C GLY A 547 -19.50 -19.03 24.16
N TRP A 548 -19.34 -20.21 23.54
CA TRP A 548 -19.32 -20.37 22.09
C TRP A 548 -20.65 -20.01 21.43
N LYS A 549 -21.78 -20.19 22.11
CA LYS A 549 -23.12 -19.83 21.59
C LYS A 549 -23.21 -18.33 21.37
N ASP A 550 -22.94 -17.56 22.42
CA ASP A 550 -22.91 -16.10 22.34
C ASP A 550 -21.86 -15.58 21.36
N ALA A 551 -20.69 -16.23 21.29
CA ALA A 551 -19.63 -15.86 20.35
C ALA A 551 -20.06 -16.07 18.89
N LEU A 552 -20.79 -17.15 18.62
CA LEU A 552 -21.35 -17.47 17.31
C LEU A 552 -22.51 -16.53 16.96
N ASP A 553 -23.43 -16.30 17.90
CA ASP A 553 -24.56 -15.38 17.75
C ASP A 553 -24.10 -13.95 17.46
N ASP A 554 -23.15 -13.41 18.22
CA ASP A 554 -22.58 -12.07 17.98
C ASP A 554 -21.83 -12.02 16.64
N THR A 555 -21.15 -13.11 16.24
CA THR A 555 -20.44 -13.15 14.95
C THR A 555 -21.40 -13.19 13.78
N GLU A 556 -22.46 -14.00 13.84
CA GLU A 556 -23.49 -14.03 12.80
C GLU A 556 -24.27 -12.71 12.75
N ALA A 557 -24.67 -12.15 13.90
CA ALA A 557 -25.37 -10.87 13.96
C ALA A 557 -24.56 -9.75 13.29
N ARG A 558 -23.26 -9.66 13.55
CA ARG A 558 -22.38 -8.68 12.88
C ARG A 558 -22.28 -8.88 11.37
N LEU A 559 -22.46 -10.11 10.89
CA LEU A 559 -22.40 -10.41 9.47
C LEU A 559 -23.69 -10.09 8.72
N VAL A 560 -24.86 -10.30 9.32
CA VAL A 560 -26.14 -10.23 8.58
C VAL A 560 -27.19 -9.30 9.19
N SER A 561 -27.08 -8.92 10.47
CA SER A 561 -28.06 -8.04 11.10
C SER A 561 -27.93 -6.59 10.61
N TYR A 562 -29.09 -5.95 10.45
CA TYR A 562 -29.21 -4.53 10.13
C TYR A 562 -28.64 -3.61 11.22
N ASP A 563 -28.59 -4.08 12.48
CA ASP A 563 -28.02 -3.32 13.59
C ASP A 563 -26.54 -3.00 13.37
N TYR A 564 -25.84 -3.88 12.65
CA TYR A 564 -24.41 -3.75 12.33
C TYR A 564 -24.16 -3.30 10.88
N ARG A 565 -25.16 -2.72 10.20
CA ARG A 565 -25.06 -2.27 8.79
C ARG A 565 -23.96 -1.24 8.49
N SER A 566 -23.38 -0.61 9.51
CA SER A 566 -22.25 0.30 9.35
C SER A 566 -20.89 -0.40 9.40
N GLU A 567 -20.83 -1.66 9.86
CA GLU A 567 -19.58 -2.42 9.98
C GLU A 567 -19.14 -2.99 8.61
N PRO A 568 -17.89 -2.76 8.17
CA PRO A 568 -17.35 -3.40 6.98
C PRO A 568 -17.43 -4.93 7.06
N GLY A 569 -17.83 -5.59 5.97
CA GLY A 569 -18.07 -7.04 5.94
C GLY A 569 -19.45 -7.49 6.43
N ASN A 570 -20.29 -6.59 6.98
CA ASN A 570 -21.72 -6.85 7.16
C ASN A 570 -22.44 -6.83 5.80
N LEU A 571 -23.39 -7.74 5.59
CA LEU A 571 -24.13 -7.85 4.33
C LEU A 571 -24.83 -6.55 3.92
N CYS A 572 -25.49 -5.85 4.85
CA CYS A 572 -26.13 -4.56 4.57
C CYS A 572 -25.10 -3.48 4.23
N HIS A 573 -23.96 -3.46 4.93
CA HIS A 573 -22.87 -2.55 4.62
C HIS A 573 -22.37 -2.77 3.19
N GLU A 574 -22.12 -4.02 2.81
CA GLU A 574 -21.62 -4.39 1.49
C GLU A 574 -22.64 -4.07 0.38
N ILE A 575 -23.94 -4.28 0.62
CA ILE A 575 -25.02 -3.84 -0.30
C ILE A 575 -24.96 -2.32 -0.53
N VAL A 576 -24.88 -1.51 0.53
CA VAL A 576 -24.88 -0.04 0.41
C VAL A 576 -23.59 0.47 -0.21
N ARG A 577 -22.43 -0.06 0.22
CA ARG A 577 -21.12 0.24 -0.36
C ARG A 577 -21.12 -0.03 -1.86
N LEU A 578 -21.74 -1.13 -2.26
CA LEU A 578 -21.92 -1.50 -3.65
C LEU A 578 -22.79 -0.52 -4.42
N GLU A 579 -23.95 -0.14 -3.88
CA GLU A 579 -24.90 0.73 -4.59
C GLU A 579 -24.25 2.08 -4.92
N ASN A 580 -23.48 2.61 -3.96
CA ASN A 580 -22.69 3.82 -4.15
C ASN A 580 -21.64 3.63 -5.25
N LYS A 581 -20.83 2.54 -5.19
CA LYS A 581 -19.80 2.27 -6.21
C LYS A 581 -20.37 2.10 -7.61
N TYR A 582 -21.55 1.47 -7.75
CA TYR A 582 -22.24 1.32 -9.03
C TYR A 582 -22.69 2.66 -9.59
N ARG A 583 -23.32 3.50 -8.76
CA ARG A 583 -23.79 4.83 -9.14
C ARG A 583 -22.65 5.70 -9.67
N ASP A 584 -21.47 5.61 -9.06
CA ASP A 584 -20.29 6.39 -9.44
C ASP A 584 -19.64 5.92 -10.75
N ASN A 585 -19.96 4.71 -11.24
CA ASN A 585 -19.32 4.08 -12.42
C ASN A 585 -20.32 3.68 -13.53
N LEU A 586 -21.51 4.28 -13.55
CA LEU A 586 -22.61 3.99 -14.49
C LEU A 586 -22.20 4.02 -15.98
N SER A 587 -21.23 4.84 -16.35
CA SER A 587 -20.76 4.98 -17.74
C SER A 587 -19.94 3.77 -18.24
N ILE A 588 -19.33 3.01 -17.33
CA ILE A 588 -18.44 1.87 -17.59
C ILE A 588 -19.21 0.52 -17.52
N LEU A 589 -20.31 0.45 -16.78
CA LEU A 589 -20.95 -0.80 -16.33
C LEU A 589 -22.31 -1.11 -17.01
N LYS A 590 -22.41 -0.90 -18.33
CA LYS A 590 -23.68 -0.87 -19.08
C LYS A 590 -24.43 -2.20 -19.25
N GLU A 591 -23.83 -3.35 -18.94
CA GLU A 591 -24.36 -4.67 -19.34
C GLU A 591 -24.84 -5.59 -18.19
N LEU A 592 -24.86 -5.12 -16.95
CA LEU A 592 -25.18 -5.99 -15.81
C LEU A 592 -26.68 -5.99 -15.49
N GLN A 593 -27.23 -7.19 -15.25
CA GLN A 593 -28.51 -7.35 -14.56
C GLN A 593 -28.49 -6.52 -13.26
N THR A 594 -29.59 -5.84 -12.96
CA THR A 594 -29.65 -4.99 -11.77
C THR A 594 -29.43 -5.87 -10.54
N MET A 595 -28.71 -5.36 -9.54
CA MET A 595 -28.55 -6.08 -8.26
C MET A 595 -29.90 -6.47 -7.65
N GLU A 596 -30.92 -5.65 -7.90
CA GLU A 596 -32.31 -5.87 -7.52
C GLU A 596 -32.89 -7.13 -8.17
N GLU A 597 -32.61 -7.39 -9.45
CA GLU A 597 -33.03 -8.62 -10.14
C GLU A 597 -32.31 -9.86 -9.58
N VAL A 598 -31.00 -9.77 -9.33
CA VAL A 598 -30.21 -10.89 -8.79
C VAL A 598 -30.63 -11.23 -7.35
N LEU A 599 -30.80 -10.22 -6.51
CA LEU A 599 -31.29 -10.38 -5.14
C LEU A 599 -32.75 -10.85 -5.14
N GLY A 600 -33.59 -10.31 -6.02
CA GLY A 600 -34.97 -10.73 -6.21
C GLY A 600 -35.07 -12.21 -6.59
N LEU A 601 -34.22 -12.69 -7.49
CA LEU A 601 -34.17 -14.10 -7.89
C LEU A 601 -33.72 -15.01 -6.74
N LEU A 602 -32.69 -14.63 -5.99
CA LEU A 602 -32.23 -15.38 -4.82
C LEU A 602 -33.33 -15.48 -3.75
N LEU A 603 -33.97 -14.36 -3.42
CA LEU A 603 -35.08 -14.30 -2.46
C LEU A 603 -36.28 -15.12 -2.95
N PHE A 604 -36.61 -15.03 -4.24
CA PHE A 604 -37.68 -15.83 -4.84
C PHE A 604 -37.39 -17.33 -4.74
N GLN A 605 -36.18 -17.77 -5.09
CA GLN A 605 -35.81 -19.19 -5.01
C GLN A 605 -35.84 -19.72 -3.57
N ARG A 606 -35.37 -18.93 -2.62
CA ARG A 606 -35.40 -19.28 -1.20
C ARG A 606 -36.82 -19.36 -0.67
N HIS A 607 -37.68 -18.39 -1.02
CA HIS A 607 -39.08 -18.37 -0.59
C HIS A 607 -39.92 -19.48 -1.23
N MET A 608 -39.76 -19.71 -2.54
CA MET A 608 -40.60 -20.63 -3.30
C MET A 608 -40.13 -22.09 -3.22
N PHE A 609 -38.83 -22.32 -3.16
CA PHE A 609 -38.25 -23.67 -3.28
C PHE A 609 -37.41 -24.08 -2.07
N GLY A 610 -37.26 -23.20 -1.07
CA GLY A 610 -36.37 -23.46 0.07
C GLY A 610 -34.91 -23.56 -0.33
N ALA A 611 -34.53 -23.05 -1.51
CA ALA A 611 -33.16 -23.10 -2.00
C ALA A 611 -32.27 -22.20 -1.13
N ASP A 612 -31.15 -22.75 -0.68
CA ASP A 612 -30.12 -22.07 0.12
C ASP A 612 -28.99 -21.49 -0.74
N ARG A 613 -28.99 -21.78 -2.05
CA ARG A 613 -27.96 -21.33 -2.99
C ARG A 613 -28.50 -21.05 -4.39
N LEU A 614 -27.91 -20.05 -5.05
CA LEU A 614 -28.09 -19.76 -6.47
C LEU A 614 -26.76 -20.00 -7.20
N VAL A 615 -26.79 -20.77 -8.30
CA VAL A 615 -25.61 -21.07 -9.13
C VAL A 615 -25.84 -20.53 -10.52
N PHE A 616 -24.96 -19.64 -10.98
CA PHE A 616 -24.98 -19.11 -12.34
C PHE A 616 -24.36 -20.11 -13.33
N GLU A 617 -24.78 -20.05 -14.59
CA GLU A 617 -24.23 -20.90 -15.65
C GLU A 617 -22.75 -20.58 -15.93
N GLU A 618 -22.38 -19.30 -15.82
CA GLU A 618 -21.02 -18.80 -16.05
C GLU A 618 -20.48 -18.11 -14.79
N ALA A 619 -19.16 -17.92 -14.73
CA ALA A 619 -18.55 -17.04 -13.75
C ALA A 619 -18.88 -15.59 -14.08
N VAL A 620 -19.44 -14.89 -13.11
CA VAL A 620 -19.74 -13.45 -13.14
C VAL A 620 -18.82 -12.76 -12.11
N PRO A 621 -17.62 -12.33 -12.51
CA PRO A 621 -16.65 -11.69 -11.62
C PRO A 621 -17.26 -10.50 -10.88
N GLU A 622 -18.08 -9.71 -11.56
CA GLU A 622 -18.69 -8.51 -11.02
C GLU A 622 -19.50 -8.80 -9.76
N LEU A 623 -20.19 -9.95 -9.68
CA LEU A 623 -20.91 -10.35 -8.47
C LEU A 623 -19.95 -10.62 -7.30
N VAL A 624 -18.79 -11.21 -7.56
CA VAL A 624 -17.76 -11.46 -6.52
C VAL A 624 -17.05 -10.16 -6.11
N GLU A 625 -16.80 -9.22 -7.04
CA GLU A 625 -16.26 -7.89 -6.74
C GLU A 625 -17.17 -7.16 -5.78
N ARG A 626 -18.47 -7.32 -6.05
CA ARG A 626 -19.58 -6.77 -5.31
C ARG A 626 -19.76 -7.43 -3.93
N ALA A 627 -18.98 -8.45 -3.60
CA ALA A 627 -19.14 -9.29 -2.42
C ALA A 627 -20.47 -10.08 -2.38
N PHE A 628 -21.08 -10.31 -3.54
CA PHE A 628 -22.25 -11.17 -3.72
C PHE A 628 -21.81 -12.49 -4.35
N GLY A 629 -21.51 -13.44 -3.48
CA GLY A 629 -21.14 -14.79 -3.88
C GLY A 629 -19.71 -14.93 -4.37
N ARG A 630 -19.36 -16.17 -4.68
CA ARG A 630 -17.98 -16.62 -4.87
C ARG A 630 -17.85 -17.47 -6.12
N ILE A 631 -16.66 -17.50 -6.69
CA ILE A 631 -16.34 -18.41 -7.79
C ILE A 631 -16.08 -19.80 -7.22
N LYS A 632 -16.75 -20.81 -7.80
CA LYS A 632 -16.47 -22.24 -7.59
C LYS A 632 -16.20 -22.91 -8.92
N ILE A 633 -15.35 -23.94 -8.92
CA ILE A 633 -15.15 -24.79 -10.08
C ILE A 633 -16.11 -25.98 -9.98
N ILE A 634 -17.16 -25.97 -10.80
CA ILE A 634 -18.20 -27.02 -10.84
C ILE A 634 -18.10 -27.71 -12.20
N ASP A 635 -17.85 -29.03 -12.17
CA ASP A 635 -17.66 -29.86 -13.38
C ASP A 635 -16.60 -29.30 -14.33
N GLY A 636 -15.48 -28.81 -13.77
CA GLY A 636 -14.36 -28.23 -14.52
C GLY A 636 -14.64 -26.83 -15.09
N THR A 637 -15.79 -26.23 -14.78
CA THR A 637 -16.18 -24.90 -15.26
C THR A 637 -16.29 -23.93 -14.09
N ALA A 638 -15.73 -22.72 -14.24
CA ALA A 638 -15.88 -21.67 -13.25
C ALA A 638 -17.31 -21.11 -13.27
N ARG A 639 -17.96 -21.07 -12.10
CA ARG A 639 -19.32 -20.55 -11.92
C ARG A 639 -19.40 -19.63 -10.72
N THR A 640 -20.23 -18.58 -10.79
CA THR A 640 -20.57 -17.79 -9.60
C THR A 640 -21.65 -18.48 -8.79
N VAL A 641 -21.43 -18.61 -7.49
CA VAL A 641 -22.36 -19.19 -6.53
C VAL A 641 -22.70 -18.15 -5.47
N LEU A 642 -23.99 -17.84 -5.32
CA LEU A 642 -24.51 -17.09 -4.18
C LEU A 642 -25.00 -18.10 -3.14
N ASP A 643 -24.29 -18.21 -2.04
CA ASP A 643 -24.63 -19.05 -0.90
C ASP A 643 -24.52 -18.27 0.42
N GLU A 644 -24.86 -16.97 0.36
CA GLU A 644 -24.90 -16.10 1.54
C GLU A 644 -26.14 -16.43 2.42
N PRO A 645 -25.96 -16.58 3.74
CA PRO A 645 -27.01 -16.98 4.69
C PRO A 645 -28.18 -16.01 4.82
#